data_AF-A0AAF0F6T3-F1
#
_entry.id   AF-A0AAF0F6T3-F1
#
_cell.length_a   1.000
_cell.length_b   1.000
_cell.length_c   1.000
_cell.angle_alpha   90.00
_cell.angle_beta   90.00
_cell.angle_gamma   90.00
#
_symmetry.space_group_name_H-M   'P 1'
#
loop_
_entity.id
_entity.type
_entity.pdbx_description
1 polymer ?
#
loop_
_entity_poly.entity_id
_entity_poly.type
_entity_poly.pdbx_seq_one_letter_code
_entity_poly.pdbx_strand_id
1 'polypeptide(L)'
;MALGLLEGKAPHYTLDELCAEPERILEYLGVPESDEIQRSVSAATDLRFLPLLGQDVDAGRLDNALKQINHGCESVIQRLQDTENELRGQISATLGEDMKDEDLGESVHRLVDRIRSSSQQQQKVASNEDKVYVNTDLYLLNIARKCTHLLAQAEDIEAIANTNTSADDLYIQMDCLERLALLADNIPLSNDPESIDLPNKARAELIRRRDAFYEKLRQKYADAFSDVLREIHWPPPEYENPNAERNPLGTKFSLANNVRLQAAWADVTELQLVASSLNIVGAPSCIRMLPLLSSSEKVQTIMPQPGSDEYVPLNAVSLLMEPVLLRFRYHFDGDRSTNRLDKPEWFLRHMLALIQMNNEIFSPAKDAWSKGGDVCELTKLRRYPEDRHSFCQRHCIVESAAELLHTIIHPLRVKIHASMPLLASEPALLAHNISQCLSFDSDLRELYEPATTTANKRGVVRIADEILGNDKWFQAWLDGERDFAQQRFETILASSSAWKFVQADTLAEENDMELNGIDQGASSTVSVDTGSLISTRCACSLISILNGVTERYQPLRSLGQQCAFIVRVQRPLLSDFGLKLVRHLDAFENMSSAFSRSIPGEIGSIGVSSSNEEVRGTNGINLLAKALLSAEYIRQQLEDWSESSFFLNMDEELVTLDKSSPLYRLILPTRPTDDVDSAGVISILKRGLQRGAHAAANLRPLALSGASETNPDGVSSQDRHVQSVWDGTRSYFSEIVERSLRSLQKLIVSETLEMAQPYINRRWDREQTPEIVEDADSEEQGGLQQIPSPQLLPALAKFSTMLSHCIELFPARFSSTLYRQIADTLSRALVERILKTSTRNPRRLAPNQMKRFQLDVERGWLHVVDELSEHRIILARKARNESTGLGRNPRLAWRVLIDASEQRE
;
A
#
# COMPACT_ATOMS: atom_id res chain seq x y z
N MET A 1 -34.45 0.79 -6.42
CA MET A 1 -35.77 0.52 -7.01
C MET A 1 -36.39 -0.66 -6.29
N ALA A 2 -37.25 -0.38 -5.31
CA ALA A 2 -38.29 -1.28 -4.76
C ALA A 2 -39.06 -0.46 -3.71
N LEU A 3 -39.66 0.65 -4.16
CA LEU A 3 -40.69 1.38 -3.43
C LEU A 3 -41.91 1.36 -4.33
N GLY A 4 -42.73 0.34 -4.15
CA GLY A 4 -43.92 0.12 -4.94
C GLY A 4 -44.56 -1.19 -4.52
N LEU A 5 -45.74 -1.07 -3.92
CA LEU A 5 -46.64 -2.13 -3.46
C LEU A 5 -46.34 -2.66 -2.06
N LEU A 6 -46.90 -1.99 -1.05
CA LEU A 6 -47.64 -2.58 0.07
C LEU A 6 -48.46 -1.47 0.75
N GLU A 7 -49.32 -0.78 -0.02
CA GLU A 7 -50.54 -0.21 0.58
C GLU A 7 -51.52 -1.37 0.74
N GLY A 8 -51.41 -2.08 1.86
CA GLY A 8 -52.46 -2.99 2.29
C GLY A 8 -53.64 -2.18 2.78
N LYS A 9 -54.58 -1.85 1.88
CA LYS A 9 -55.90 -1.33 2.27
C LYS A 9 -56.54 -2.37 3.20
N ALA A 10 -56.89 -1.96 4.41
CA ALA A 10 -57.75 -2.76 5.27
C ALA A 10 -59.02 -3.18 4.49
N PRO A 11 -59.51 -4.42 4.63
CA PRO A 11 -60.70 -4.85 3.93
C PRO A 11 -61.88 -3.95 4.37
N HIS A 12 -62.60 -3.32 3.44
CA HIS A 12 -63.81 -2.57 3.77
C HIS A 12 -64.99 -3.56 3.77
N TYR A 13 -65.42 -4.00 4.95
CA TYR A 13 -66.65 -4.76 5.12
C TYR A 13 -67.81 -3.82 5.45
N THR A 14 -68.98 -4.05 4.85
CA THR A 14 -70.20 -3.31 5.19
C THR A 14 -70.86 -3.88 6.45
N LEU A 15 -71.64 -3.07 7.18
CA LEU A 15 -72.22 -3.46 8.46
C LEU A 15 -73.10 -4.73 8.34
N ASP A 16 -73.79 -4.88 7.22
CA ASP A 16 -74.65 -6.04 6.94
C ASP A 16 -73.83 -7.34 6.69
N GLU A 17 -72.62 -7.23 6.14
CA GLU A 17 -71.72 -8.38 5.92
C GLU A 17 -71.09 -8.87 7.23
N LEU A 18 -70.74 -7.97 8.15
CA LEU A 18 -70.23 -8.32 9.48
C LEU A 18 -71.31 -8.91 10.40
N CYS A 19 -72.59 -8.58 10.17
CA CYS A 19 -73.70 -9.19 10.87
C CYS A 19 -74.01 -10.61 10.37
N ALA A 20 -73.68 -10.93 9.12
CA ALA A 20 -73.90 -12.26 8.55
C ALA A 20 -72.77 -13.25 8.91
N GLU A 21 -71.52 -12.80 8.95
CA GLU A 21 -70.35 -13.60 9.37
C GLU A 21 -69.54 -12.83 10.44
N PRO A 22 -69.92 -12.93 11.73
CA PRO A 22 -69.29 -12.16 12.82
C PRO A 22 -67.84 -12.54 13.09
N GLU A 23 -67.35 -13.67 12.58
CA GLU A 23 -65.97 -14.13 12.71
C GLU A 23 -64.98 -13.25 11.93
N ARG A 24 -65.43 -12.54 10.88
CA ARG A 24 -64.58 -11.63 10.08
C ARG A 24 -64.17 -10.35 10.82
N ILE A 25 -64.81 -10.03 11.96
CA ILE A 25 -64.34 -8.97 12.87
C ILE A 25 -62.93 -9.29 13.42
N LEU A 26 -62.57 -10.58 13.52
CA LEU A 26 -61.24 -11.01 13.97
C LEU A 26 -60.13 -10.63 12.97
N GLU A 27 -60.44 -10.51 11.68
CA GLU A 27 -59.49 -10.03 10.65
C GLU A 27 -59.16 -8.54 10.80
N TYR A 28 -60.06 -7.75 11.41
CA TYR A 28 -59.85 -6.33 11.74
C TYR A 28 -59.10 -6.13 13.06
N LEU A 29 -59.25 -7.07 14.00
CA LEU A 29 -58.70 -6.99 15.35
C LEU A 29 -57.34 -7.69 15.50
N GLY A 30 -56.89 -8.45 14.50
CA GLY A 30 -55.59 -9.09 14.50
C GLY A 30 -54.43 -8.09 14.31
N VAL A 31 -53.55 -7.98 15.32
CA VAL A 31 -52.13 -7.70 15.09
C VAL A 31 -51.52 -9.01 14.55
N PRO A 32 -50.60 -9.00 13.56
CA PRO A 32 -50.10 -10.23 12.97
C PRO A 32 -49.31 -11.03 14.00
N GLU A 33 -49.89 -12.12 14.52
CA GLU A 33 -49.17 -13.09 15.33
C GLU A 33 -48.25 -13.92 14.42
N SER A 34 -46.99 -13.49 14.32
CA SER A 34 -45.91 -14.32 13.78
C SER A 34 -45.52 -15.42 14.79
N ASP A 35 -46.44 -16.34 15.06
CA ASP A 35 -46.18 -17.63 15.72
C ASP A 35 -46.60 -18.82 14.85
N GLU A 36 -47.36 -18.58 13.77
CA GLU A 36 -47.77 -19.63 12.82
C GLU A 36 -46.68 -20.06 11.84
N ILE A 37 -45.68 -19.21 11.58
CA ILE A 37 -44.59 -19.55 10.64
C ILE A 37 -43.61 -20.57 11.27
N GLN A 38 -43.38 -20.52 12.59
CA GLN A 38 -42.53 -21.54 13.26
C GLN A 38 -43.27 -22.86 13.51
N ARG A 39 -44.58 -22.84 13.79
CA ARG A 39 -45.38 -24.08 13.86
C ARG A 39 -45.57 -24.75 12.52
N SER A 40 -45.64 -24.00 11.41
CA SER A 40 -45.76 -24.59 10.07
C SER A 40 -44.51 -25.38 9.61
N VAL A 41 -43.33 -25.06 10.13
CA VAL A 41 -42.07 -25.74 9.75
C VAL A 41 -41.87 -27.03 10.55
N SER A 42 -42.23 -27.06 11.83
CA SER A 42 -42.26 -28.32 12.61
C SER A 42 -43.39 -29.23 12.13
N ALA A 43 -44.61 -28.70 11.91
CA ALA A 43 -45.74 -29.49 11.43
C ALA A 43 -45.46 -30.17 10.07
N ALA A 44 -44.78 -29.51 9.14
CA ALA A 44 -44.45 -30.12 7.84
C ALA A 44 -43.45 -31.28 7.92
N THR A 45 -42.60 -31.29 8.97
CA THR A 45 -41.60 -32.33 9.20
C THR A 45 -42.22 -33.52 9.94
N ASP A 46 -43.09 -33.24 10.91
CA ASP A 46 -43.84 -34.25 11.68
C ASP A 46 -44.97 -34.89 10.84
N LEU A 47 -45.58 -34.16 9.90
CA LEU A 47 -46.56 -34.68 8.93
C LEU A 47 -45.95 -35.68 7.92
N ARG A 48 -44.63 -35.66 7.72
CA ARG A 48 -43.94 -36.63 6.84
C ARG A 48 -43.63 -37.97 7.52
N PHE A 49 -43.74 -38.05 8.85
CA PHE A 49 -43.58 -39.30 9.61
C PHE A 49 -44.91 -39.93 10.05
N LEU A 50 -46.04 -39.23 9.84
CA LEU A 50 -47.38 -39.73 10.14
C LEU A 50 -47.81 -41.01 9.38
N PRO A 51 -47.28 -41.36 8.19
CA PRO A 51 -47.57 -42.67 7.58
C PRO A 51 -46.87 -43.86 8.24
N LEU A 52 -45.92 -43.62 9.16
CA LEU A 52 -45.14 -44.68 9.83
C LEU A 52 -45.59 -44.95 11.28
N LEU A 53 -46.52 -44.16 11.82
CA LEU A 53 -47.12 -44.36 13.14
C LEU A 53 -48.59 -44.73 13.01
N GLY A 54 -48.84 -45.91 12.46
CA GLY A 54 -50.15 -46.54 12.46
C GLY A 54 -50.07 -47.94 13.04
N GLN A 55 -50.32 -48.08 14.35
CA GLN A 55 -51.35 -48.98 14.88
C GLN A 55 -51.54 -48.86 16.41
N ASP A 56 -52.82 -48.88 16.76
CA ASP A 56 -53.46 -49.14 18.06
C ASP A 56 -53.54 -48.02 19.11
N VAL A 57 -54.61 -47.21 19.00
CA VAL A 57 -55.21 -46.51 20.16
C VAL A 57 -56.68 -46.94 20.30
N ASP A 58 -56.97 -47.51 21.46
CA ASP A 58 -58.22 -48.16 21.86
C ASP A 58 -59.43 -47.19 21.91
N ALA A 59 -60.50 -47.49 21.17
CA ALA A 59 -61.69 -46.66 21.01
C ALA A 59 -62.47 -46.38 22.32
N GLY A 60 -62.24 -47.17 23.38
CA GLY A 60 -62.95 -47.04 24.66
C GLY A 60 -62.53 -45.84 25.53
N ARG A 61 -61.35 -45.25 25.32
CA ARG A 61 -60.88 -44.09 26.11
C ARG A 61 -61.42 -42.75 25.62
N LEU A 62 -61.71 -42.63 24.33
CA LEU A 62 -62.25 -41.40 23.73
C LEU A 62 -63.70 -41.14 24.20
N ASP A 63 -64.49 -42.20 24.34
CA ASP A 63 -65.90 -42.11 24.72
C ASP A 63 -66.10 -41.68 26.19
N ASN A 64 -65.15 -42.03 27.07
CA ASN A 64 -65.13 -41.57 28.46
C ASN A 64 -64.66 -40.11 28.60
N ALA A 65 -63.70 -39.68 27.76
CA ALA A 65 -63.25 -38.29 27.73
C ALA A 65 -64.35 -37.34 27.21
N LEU A 66 -65.11 -37.76 26.19
CA LEU A 66 -66.25 -37.01 25.67
C LEU A 66 -67.40 -36.87 26.69
N LYS A 67 -67.66 -37.91 27.50
CA LYS A 67 -68.65 -37.85 28.59
C LYS A 67 -68.24 -36.90 29.71
N GLN A 68 -66.94 -36.84 30.06
CA GLN A 68 -66.42 -35.89 31.04
C GLN A 68 -66.48 -34.43 30.55
N ILE A 69 -66.21 -34.20 29.27
CA ILE A 69 -66.32 -32.86 28.65
C ILE A 69 -67.78 -32.40 28.62
N ASN A 70 -68.73 -33.28 28.26
CA ASN A 70 -70.16 -32.93 28.24
C ASN A 70 -70.70 -32.57 29.63
N HIS A 71 -70.28 -33.27 30.69
CA HIS A 71 -70.69 -32.94 32.06
C HIS A 71 -70.06 -31.63 32.56
N GLY A 72 -68.83 -31.34 32.11
CA GLY A 72 -68.20 -30.04 32.30
C GLY A 72 -68.98 -28.90 31.65
N CYS A 73 -69.45 -29.09 30.42
CA CYS A 73 -70.29 -28.12 29.71
C CYS A 73 -71.64 -27.89 30.41
N GLU A 74 -72.31 -28.91 30.93
CA GLU A 74 -73.55 -28.75 31.71
C GLU A 74 -73.32 -27.90 32.97
N SER A 75 -72.19 -28.08 33.67
CA SER A 75 -71.84 -27.26 34.85
C SER A 75 -71.58 -25.79 34.51
N VAL A 76 -71.04 -25.52 33.31
CA VAL A 76 -70.76 -24.16 32.82
C VAL A 76 -72.06 -23.48 32.37
N ILE A 77 -72.98 -24.22 31.75
CA ILE A 77 -74.32 -23.72 31.38
C ILE A 77 -75.12 -23.37 32.64
N GLN A 78 -75.06 -24.21 33.69
CA GLN A 78 -75.72 -23.93 34.97
C GLN A 78 -75.18 -22.64 35.62
N ARG A 79 -73.85 -22.47 35.63
CA ARG A 79 -73.23 -21.23 36.13
C ARG A 79 -73.61 -20.01 35.30
N LEU A 80 -73.71 -20.15 33.98
CA LEU A 80 -74.16 -19.07 33.10
C LEU A 80 -75.61 -18.67 33.41
N GLN A 81 -76.50 -19.63 33.62
CA GLN A 81 -77.89 -19.38 34.03
C GLN A 81 -77.97 -18.72 35.42
N ASP A 82 -77.15 -19.17 36.37
CA ASP A 82 -77.08 -18.55 37.70
C ASP A 82 -76.59 -17.10 37.61
N THR A 83 -75.57 -16.83 36.79
CA THR A 83 -75.10 -15.46 36.54
C THR A 83 -76.12 -14.61 35.79
N GLU A 84 -76.90 -15.19 34.87
CA GLU A 84 -77.97 -14.48 34.17
C GLU A 84 -79.08 -14.07 35.15
N ASN A 85 -79.47 -14.98 36.06
CA ASN A 85 -80.45 -14.71 37.09
C ASN A 85 -79.97 -13.67 38.10
N GLU A 86 -78.68 -13.70 38.48
CA GLU A 86 -78.07 -12.68 39.32
C GLU A 86 -78.05 -11.31 38.64
N LEU A 87 -77.73 -11.27 37.35
CA LEU A 87 -77.75 -10.04 36.54
C LEU A 87 -79.17 -9.47 36.42
N ARG A 88 -80.19 -10.32 36.19
CA ARG A 88 -81.61 -9.94 36.22
C ARG A 88 -82.01 -9.34 37.57
N GLY A 89 -81.54 -9.94 38.67
CA GLY A 89 -81.77 -9.44 40.02
C GLY A 89 -81.17 -8.05 40.25
N GLN A 90 -79.93 -7.82 39.79
CA GLN A 90 -79.27 -6.52 39.92
C GLN A 90 -79.91 -5.45 39.02
N ILE A 91 -80.35 -5.81 37.81
CA ILE A 91 -81.06 -4.91 36.88
C ILE A 91 -82.44 -4.54 37.44
N SER A 92 -83.18 -5.51 37.98
CA SER A 92 -84.46 -5.29 38.65
C SER A 92 -84.30 -4.37 39.88
N ALA A 93 -83.27 -4.59 40.70
CA ALA A 93 -82.96 -3.74 41.85
C ALA A 93 -82.60 -2.29 41.47
N THR A 94 -81.94 -2.08 40.34
CA THR A 94 -81.56 -0.75 39.85
C THR A 94 -82.69 -0.02 39.11
N LEU A 95 -83.63 -0.75 38.48
CA LEU A 95 -84.78 -0.17 37.80
C LEU A 95 -86.01 0.01 38.72
N GLY A 96 -86.14 -0.78 39.79
CA GLY A 96 -87.21 -0.72 40.78
C GLY A 96 -88.49 -1.49 40.39
N GLU A 97 -88.43 -2.37 39.40
CA GLU A 97 -89.55 -3.14 38.85
C GLU A 97 -89.25 -4.65 38.89
N ASP A 98 -90.27 -5.49 39.06
CA ASP A 98 -90.14 -6.95 39.24
C ASP A 98 -90.18 -7.64 37.85
N MET A 99 -89.00 -8.04 37.33
CA MET A 99 -88.77 -8.36 35.91
C MET A 99 -88.71 -9.87 35.65
N LYS A 100 -89.79 -10.60 35.97
CA LYS A 100 -89.77 -12.08 35.90
C LYS A 100 -89.97 -12.69 34.51
N ASP A 101 -90.56 -11.96 33.55
CA ASP A 101 -90.93 -12.52 32.23
C ASP A 101 -90.50 -11.68 31.02
N GLU A 102 -89.58 -10.71 31.18
CA GLU A 102 -89.09 -9.90 30.05
C GLU A 102 -87.73 -10.37 29.51
N ASP A 103 -87.49 -10.12 28.22
CA ASP A 103 -86.23 -10.44 27.55
C ASP A 103 -85.08 -9.61 28.18
N LEU A 104 -83.99 -10.29 28.56
CA LEU A 104 -82.83 -9.66 29.19
C LEU A 104 -82.23 -8.59 28.28
N GLY A 105 -82.24 -8.85 26.97
CA GLY A 105 -81.74 -7.90 25.97
C GLY A 105 -82.52 -6.60 25.99
N GLU A 106 -83.85 -6.66 26.14
CA GLU A 106 -84.72 -5.49 26.19
C GLU A 106 -84.57 -4.73 27.51
N SER A 107 -84.42 -5.47 28.61
CA SER A 107 -84.20 -4.91 29.96
C SER A 107 -82.86 -4.18 30.07
N VAL A 108 -81.79 -4.75 29.50
CA VAL A 108 -80.48 -4.10 29.37
C VAL A 108 -80.58 -2.87 28.47
N HIS A 109 -81.36 -2.94 27.38
CA HIS A 109 -81.60 -1.77 26.53
C HIS A 109 -82.27 -0.62 27.28
N ARG A 110 -83.26 -0.90 28.13
CA ARG A 110 -83.93 0.12 28.96
C ARG A 110 -83.01 0.68 30.05
N LEU A 111 -82.17 -0.14 30.67
CA LEU A 111 -81.12 0.32 31.59
C LEU A 111 -80.13 1.24 30.86
N VAL A 112 -79.68 0.84 29.66
CA VAL A 112 -78.79 1.63 28.80
C VAL A 112 -79.45 2.94 28.37
N ASP A 113 -80.76 2.96 28.10
CA ASP A 113 -81.49 4.19 27.78
C ASP A 113 -81.69 5.11 29.00
N ARG A 114 -81.81 4.55 30.20
CA ARG A 114 -81.83 5.31 31.47
C ARG A 114 -80.44 5.89 31.80
N ILE A 115 -79.38 5.15 31.53
CA ILE A 115 -78.00 5.62 31.65
C ILE A 115 -77.69 6.66 30.56
N ARG A 116 -78.17 6.48 29.33
CA ARG A 116 -78.05 7.45 28.24
C ARG A 116 -78.82 8.74 28.53
N SER A 117 -80.01 8.67 29.12
CA SER A 117 -80.77 9.87 29.51
C SER A 117 -80.15 10.60 30.71
N SER A 118 -79.57 9.86 31.69
CA SER A 118 -78.74 10.43 32.76
C SER A 118 -77.46 11.09 32.21
N SER A 119 -76.80 10.43 31.26
CA SER A 119 -75.61 10.93 30.56
C SER A 119 -75.96 12.11 29.64
N GLN A 120 -77.16 12.17 29.05
CA GLN A 120 -77.65 13.30 28.24
C GLN A 120 -78.03 14.52 29.06
N GLN A 121 -78.40 14.36 30.34
CA GLN A 121 -78.53 15.50 31.27
C GLN A 121 -77.17 16.07 31.70
N GLN A 122 -76.09 15.28 31.69
CA GLN A 122 -74.71 15.78 31.83
C GLN A 122 -74.05 16.20 30.50
N GLN A 123 -74.47 15.65 29.36
CA GLN A 123 -73.93 15.92 28.01
C GLN A 123 -74.61 17.08 27.27
N LYS A 124 -75.51 17.83 27.89
CA LYS A 124 -76.02 19.08 27.30
C LYS A 124 -75.03 20.26 27.36
N VAL A 125 -73.78 20.02 27.77
CA VAL A 125 -72.70 21.02 27.83
C VAL A 125 -71.45 20.65 27.00
N ALA A 126 -71.33 19.45 26.42
CA ALA A 126 -70.10 19.04 25.71
C ALA A 126 -70.34 18.82 24.21
N SER A 127 -69.68 19.61 23.37
CA SER A 127 -69.73 19.61 21.91
C SER A 127 -69.05 18.38 21.29
N ASN A 128 -69.37 18.07 20.02
CA ASN A 128 -68.81 16.95 19.25
C ASN A 128 -67.26 16.93 19.15
N GLU A 129 -66.56 18.03 19.48
CA GLU A 129 -65.10 18.06 19.59
C GLU A 129 -64.60 17.22 20.78
N ASP A 130 -65.33 17.19 21.91
CA ASP A 130 -64.90 16.48 23.12
C ASP A 130 -64.87 14.94 22.93
N LYS A 131 -65.67 14.39 22.01
CA LYS A 131 -65.67 12.93 21.74
C LYS A 131 -64.47 12.45 20.93
N VAL A 132 -63.91 13.31 20.07
CA VAL A 132 -62.70 12.99 19.29
C VAL A 132 -61.47 13.08 20.20
N TYR A 133 -61.39 14.11 21.05
CA TYR A 133 -60.34 14.24 22.06
C TYR A 133 -60.34 13.10 23.08
N VAL A 134 -61.51 12.69 23.59
CA VAL A 134 -61.61 11.57 24.55
C VAL A 134 -61.11 10.24 23.96
N ASN A 135 -61.27 9.99 22.65
CA ASN A 135 -60.82 8.75 22.02
C ASN A 135 -59.28 8.73 21.83
N THR A 136 -58.69 9.88 21.50
CA THR A 136 -57.24 10.06 21.43
C THR A 136 -56.60 9.96 22.82
N ASP A 137 -57.21 10.56 23.84
CA ASP A 137 -56.72 10.51 25.23
C ASP A 137 -56.80 9.08 25.80
N LEU A 138 -57.86 8.32 25.49
CA LEU A 138 -57.97 6.91 25.87
C LEU A 138 -56.93 6.03 25.17
N TYR A 139 -56.64 6.29 23.91
CA TYR A 139 -55.58 5.61 23.15
C TYR A 139 -54.19 5.87 23.78
N LEU A 140 -53.88 7.12 24.10
CA LEU A 140 -52.65 7.51 24.80
C LEU A 140 -52.54 6.86 26.18
N LEU A 141 -53.64 6.78 26.93
CA LEU A 141 -53.68 6.14 28.25
C LEU A 141 -53.46 4.62 28.14
N ASN A 142 -53.99 3.96 27.10
CA ASN A 142 -53.74 2.54 26.84
C ASN A 142 -52.28 2.26 26.46
N ILE A 143 -51.68 3.11 25.62
CA ILE A 143 -50.24 3.04 25.31
C ILE A 143 -49.43 3.21 26.59
N ALA A 144 -49.73 4.24 27.39
CA ALA A 144 -49.06 4.50 28.65
C ALA A 144 -49.17 3.30 29.61
N ARG A 145 -50.36 2.71 29.75
CA ARG A 145 -50.60 1.52 30.57
C ARG A 145 -49.78 0.32 30.08
N LYS A 146 -49.72 0.10 28.76
CA LYS A 146 -48.93 -0.99 28.18
C LYS A 146 -47.43 -0.77 28.41
N CYS A 147 -46.93 0.45 28.22
CA CYS A 147 -45.54 0.81 28.51
C CYS A 147 -45.20 0.61 30.00
N THR A 148 -46.05 1.05 30.93
CA THR A 148 -45.83 0.83 32.37
C THR A 148 -45.88 -0.65 32.74
N HIS A 149 -46.74 -1.44 32.10
CA HIS A 149 -46.82 -2.88 32.32
C HIS A 149 -45.56 -3.59 31.82
N LEU A 150 -45.04 -3.24 30.64
CA LEU A 150 -43.78 -3.80 30.12
C LEU A 150 -42.60 -3.43 31.01
N LEU A 151 -42.56 -2.21 31.56
CA LEU A 151 -41.53 -1.79 32.52
C LEU A 151 -41.64 -2.56 33.85
N ALA A 152 -42.85 -2.79 34.36
CA ALA A 152 -43.05 -3.62 35.55
C ALA A 152 -42.62 -5.07 35.32
N GLN A 153 -42.94 -5.65 34.16
CA GLN A 153 -42.46 -7.00 33.78
C GLN A 153 -40.94 -7.07 33.71
N ALA A 154 -40.26 -6.01 33.25
CA ALA A 154 -38.81 -5.95 33.27
C ALA A 154 -38.25 -5.96 34.70
N GLU A 155 -38.90 -5.26 35.65
CA GLU A 155 -38.52 -5.28 37.07
C GLU A 155 -38.70 -6.67 37.69
N ASP A 156 -39.79 -7.36 37.35
CA ASP A 156 -40.04 -8.73 37.79
C ASP A 156 -38.97 -9.70 37.27
N ILE A 157 -38.57 -9.58 35.98
CA ILE A 157 -37.50 -10.41 35.39
C ILE A 157 -36.15 -10.13 36.06
N GLU A 158 -35.82 -8.86 36.30
CA GLU A 158 -34.60 -8.48 37.03
C GLU A 158 -34.62 -9.00 38.48
N ALA A 159 -35.78 -9.01 39.13
CA ALA A 159 -35.93 -9.58 40.47
C ALA A 159 -35.65 -11.09 40.47
N ILE A 160 -36.21 -11.84 39.50
CA ILE A 160 -35.95 -13.28 39.31
C ILE A 160 -34.45 -13.55 39.09
N ALA A 161 -33.78 -12.70 38.30
CA ALA A 161 -32.35 -12.83 38.06
C ALA A 161 -31.51 -12.55 39.32
N ASN A 162 -31.95 -11.65 40.20
CA ASN A 162 -31.22 -11.32 41.43
C ASN A 162 -31.44 -12.34 42.57
N THR A 163 -32.60 -12.99 42.66
CA THR A 163 -32.91 -13.98 43.71
C THR A 163 -32.16 -15.30 43.56
N ASN A 164 -31.77 -15.67 42.34
CA ASN A 164 -31.09 -16.94 42.03
C ASN A 164 -29.56 -16.74 41.98
N THR A 165 -28.97 -16.40 43.13
CA THR A 165 -27.54 -16.04 43.27
C THR A 165 -26.59 -17.24 43.31
N SER A 166 -27.06 -18.48 43.12
CA SER A 166 -26.17 -19.64 42.97
C SER A 166 -25.28 -19.47 41.73
N ALA A 167 -23.99 -19.81 41.87
CA ALA A 167 -22.99 -19.67 40.82
C ALA A 167 -23.26 -20.54 39.57
N ASP A 168 -24.22 -21.47 39.62
CA ASP A 168 -24.41 -22.52 38.62
C ASP A 168 -25.56 -22.30 37.61
N ASP A 169 -26.43 -21.29 37.78
CA ASP A 169 -27.63 -21.13 36.93
C ASP A 169 -27.44 -20.11 35.79
N LEU A 170 -26.43 -20.32 34.94
CA LEU A 170 -26.23 -19.57 33.69
C LEU A 170 -27.51 -19.56 32.82
N TYR A 171 -28.18 -20.70 32.74
CA TYR A 171 -29.42 -20.87 31.98
C TYR A 171 -30.51 -19.86 32.34
N ILE A 172 -30.76 -19.65 33.64
CA ILE A 172 -31.80 -18.73 34.11
C ILE A 172 -31.42 -17.29 33.77
N GLN A 173 -30.14 -16.93 33.90
CA GLN A 173 -29.64 -15.59 33.57
C GLN A 173 -29.75 -15.29 32.06
N MET A 174 -29.46 -16.27 31.21
CA MET A 174 -29.62 -16.14 29.75
C MET A 174 -31.10 -16.04 29.34
N ASP A 175 -31.98 -16.88 29.91
CA ASP A 175 -33.43 -16.81 29.65
C ASP A 175 -34.02 -15.46 30.10
N CYS A 176 -33.55 -14.89 31.23
CA CYS A 176 -33.92 -13.54 31.65
C CYS A 176 -33.45 -12.47 30.64
N LEU A 177 -32.23 -12.58 30.11
CA LEU A 177 -31.70 -11.65 29.10
C LEU A 177 -32.52 -11.67 27.81
N GLU A 178 -32.89 -12.87 27.33
CA GLU A 178 -33.74 -13.05 26.15
C GLU A 178 -35.13 -12.46 26.35
N ARG A 179 -35.77 -12.74 27.50
CA ARG A 179 -37.07 -12.15 27.84
C ARG A 179 -37.01 -10.63 27.89
N LEU A 180 -35.96 -10.05 28.48
CA LEU A 180 -35.77 -8.59 28.49
C LEU A 180 -35.61 -8.02 27.07
N ALA A 181 -34.90 -8.71 26.19
CA ALA A 181 -34.78 -8.30 24.78
C ALA A 181 -36.14 -8.35 24.06
N LEU A 182 -36.92 -9.41 24.25
CA LEU A 182 -38.26 -9.54 23.67
C LEU A 182 -39.23 -8.45 24.16
N LEU A 183 -39.10 -7.94 25.38
CA LEU A 183 -39.95 -6.85 25.88
C LEU A 183 -39.76 -5.55 25.08
N ALA A 184 -38.56 -5.27 24.55
CA ALA A 184 -38.29 -4.08 23.74
C ALA A 184 -38.97 -4.15 22.36
N ASP A 185 -39.14 -5.35 21.82
CA ASP A 185 -39.81 -5.61 20.53
C ASP A 185 -41.34 -5.51 20.66
N ASN A 186 -41.90 -5.81 21.84
CA ASN A 186 -43.34 -5.82 22.12
C ASN A 186 -43.97 -4.43 22.40
N ILE A 187 -43.22 -3.34 22.20
CA ILE A 187 -43.72 -1.97 22.40
C ILE A 187 -44.59 -1.56 21.22
N PRO A 188 -45.81 -1.01 21.47
CA PRO A 188 -46.71 -0.60 20.39
C PRO A 188 -46.09 0.49 19.51
N LEU A 189 -46.16 0.30 18.19
CA LEU A 189 -45.80 1.32 17.18
C LEU A 189 -46.91 2.39 17.15
N SER A 190 -46.55 3.65 17.44
CA SER A 190 -47.47 4.79 17.26
C SER A 190 -47.19 5.48 15.93
N ASN A 191 -48.25 5.78 15.17
CA ASN A 191 -48.19 6.52 13.92
C ASN A 191 -48.33 8.04 14.11
N ASP A 192 -48.62 8.52 15.32
CA ASP A 192 -48.91 9.92 15.62
C ASP A 192 -47.68 10.69 16.12
N PRO A 193 -47.20 11.75 15.43
CA PRO A 193 -45.93 12.43 15.70
C PRO A 193 -45.80 13.08 17.08
N GLU A 194 -46.90 13.45 17.75
CA GLU A 194 -46.88 14.03 19.10
C GLU A 194 -46.90 12.97 20.23
N SER A 195 -47.27 11.72 19.93
CA SER A 195 -47.42 10.64 20.91
C SER A 195 -46.25 9.65 20.96
N ILE A 196 -45.27 9.79 20.07
CA ILE A 196 -44.14 8.86 19.92
C ILE A 196 -43.16 8.95 21.10
N ASP A 197 -43.19 10.03 21.87
CA ASP A 197 -42.18 10.31 22.89
C ASP A 197 -42.23 9.31 24.06
N LEU A 198 -43.43 8.90 24.50
CA LEU A 198 -43.60 7.93 25.60
C LEU A 198 -43.16 6.49 25.23
N PRO A 199 -43.62 5.88 24.13
CA PRO A 199 -43.16 4.54 23.73
C PRO A 199 -41.67 4.53 23.36
N ASN A 200 -41.13 5.61 22.79
CA ASN A 200 -39.69 5.72 22.54
C ASN A 200 -38.88 5.80 23.84
N LYS A 201 -39.34 6.56 24.83
CA LYS A 201 -38.70 6.61 26.17
C LYS A 201 -38.77 5.26 26.86
N ALA A 202 -39.90 4.57 26.81
CA ALA A 202 -40.03 3.22 27.35
C ALA A 202 -39.12 2.22 26.62
N ARG A 203 -39.01 2.32 25.30
CA ARG A 203 -38.08 1.50 24.49
C ARG A 203 -36.63 1.76 24.85
N ALA A 204 -36.23 3.03 24.94
CA ALA A 204 -34.89 3.43 25.33
C ALA A 204 -34.54 2.93 26.74
N GLU A 205 -35.49 2.99 27.68
CA GLU A 205 -35.30 2.49 29.04
C GLU A 205 -35.19 0.96 29.08
N LEU A 206 -36.01 0.23 28.33
CA LEU A 206 -35.92 -1.24 28.23
C LEU A 206 -34.60 -1.69 27.58
N ILE A 207 -34.16 -1.02 26.51
CA ILE A 207 -32.83 -1.26 25.90
C ILE A 207 -31.72 -0.95 26.90
N ARG A 208 -31.79 0.18 27.62
CA ARG A 208 -30.82 0.55 28.66
C ARG A 208 -30.75 -0.50 29.76
N ARG A 209 -31.89 -1.00 30.23
CA ARG A 209 -31.97 -2.06 31.26
C ARG A 209 -31.39 -3.39 30.75
N ARG A 210 -31.76 -3.81 29.53
CA ARG A 210 -31.19 -4.98 28.87
C ARG A 210 -29.66 -4.89 28.76
N ASP A 211 -29.15 -3.77 28.27
CA ASP A 211 -27.71 -3.56 28.05
C ASP A 211 -26.95 -3.49 29.38
N ALA A 212 -27.53 -2.83 30.40
CA ALA A 212 -26.97 -2.81 31.75
C ALA A 212 -26.96 -4.21 32.39
N PHE A 213 -28.01 -5.01 32.17
CA PHE A 213 -28.08 -6.38 32.65
C PHE A 213 -27.04 -7.27 31.95
N TYR A 214 -26.90 -7.14 30.62
CA TYR A 214 -25.85 -7.83 29.86
C TYR A 214 -24.45 -7.47 30.37
N GLU A 215 -24.14 -6.19 30.58
CA GLU A 215 -22.83 -5.76 31.05
C GLU A 215 -22.54 -6.27 32.47
N LYS A 216 -23.56 -6.33 33.35
CA LYS A 216 -23.45 -6.95 34.68
C LYS A 216 -23.13 -8.45 34.57
N LEU A 217 -23.80 -9.18 33.68
CA LEU A 217 -23.51 -10.60 33.44
C LEU A 217 -22.12 -10.79 32.86
N ARG A 218 -21.75 -9.99 31.86
CA ARG A 218 -20.43 -10.02 31.23
C ARG A 218 -19.31 -9.83 32.25
N GLN A 219 -19.43 -8.85 33.14
CA GLN A 219 -18.46 -8.63 34.22
C GLN A 219 -18.42 -9.81 35.19
N LYS A 220 -19.58 -10.30 35.66
CA LYS A 220 -19.65 -11.46 36.56
C LYS A 220 -18.94 -12.69 36.00
N TYR A 221 -19.19 -13.04 34.74
CA TYR A 221 -18.58 -14.21 34.10
C TYR A 221 -17.13 -13.97 33.68
N ALA A 222 -16.75 -12.73 33.35
CA ALA A 222 -15.35 -12.37 33.13
C ALA A 222 -14.52 -12.50 34.42
N ASP A 223 -15.03 -11.98 35.55
CA ASP A 223 -14.37 -12.08 36.85
C ASP A 223 -14.22 -13.54 37.29
N ALA A 224 -15.29 -14.34 37.15
CA ALA A 224 -15.24 -15.78 37.43
C ALA A 224 -14.21 -16.51 36.55
N PHE A 225 -14.12 -16.17 35.27
CA PHE A 225 -13.13 -16.73 34.36
C PHE A 225 -11.70 -16.32 34.75
N SER A 226 -11.48 -15.04 35.07
CA SER A 226 -10.19 -14.52 35.54
C SER A 226 -9.75 -15.16 36.86
N ASP A 227 -10.66 -15.43 37.78
CA ASP A 227 -10.35 -16.13 39.04
C ASP A 227 -9.93 -17.58 38.78
N VAL A 228 -10.61 -18.29 37.87
CA VAL A 228 -10.18 -19.63 37.43
C VAL A 228 -8.79 -19.59 36.78
N LEU A 229 -8.48 -18.59 35.94
CA LEU A 229 -7.15 -18.41 35.37
C LEU A 229 -6.07 -18.22 36.45
N ARG A 230 -6.37 -17.49 37.52
CA ARG A 230 -5.48 -17.31 38.68
C ARG A 230 -5.29 -18.62 39.45
N GLU A 231 -6.35 -19.39 39.66
CA GLU A 231 -6.30 -20.70 40.33
C GLU A 231 -5.41 -21.70 39.58
N ILE A 232 -5.43 -21.69 38.24
CA ILE A 232 -4.59 -22.57 37.42
C ILE A 232 -3.18 -22.01 37.17
N HIS A 233 -2.86 -20.85 37.73
CA HIS A 233 -1.60 -20.13 37.53
C HIS A 233 -1.29 -19.83 36.06
N TRP A 234 -2.30 -19.42 35.29
CA TRP A 234 -2.12 -18.95 33.92
C TRP A 234 -1.70 -17.47 33.87
N PRO A 235 -0.74 -17.08 33.01
CA PRO A 235 0.08 -17.90 32.14
C PRO A 235 1.34 -18.42 32.86
N PRO A 236 1.80 -19.64 32.57
CA PRO A 236 3.12 -20.09 33.02
C PRO A 236 4.23 -19.18 32.47
N PRO A 237 5.41 -19.10 33.12
CA PRO A 237 6.52 -18.26 32.67
C PRO A 237 6.95 -18.51 31.21
N GLU A 238 6.76 -19.74 30.73
CA GLU A 238 7.05 -20.20 29.36
C GLU A 238 6.15 -19.56 28.29
N TYR A 239 4.97 -19.07 28.68
CA TYR A 239 4.00 -18.39 27.81
C TYR A 239 3.97 -16.87 28.03
N GLU A 240 4.56 -16.39 29.13
CA GLU A 240 4.65 -14.97 29.47
C GLU A 240 5.89 -14.29 28.87
N ASN A 241 7.05 -14.98 28.86
CA ASN A 241 8.32 -14.39 28.46
C ASN A 241 8.95 -15.10 27.26
N PRO A 242 9.02 -14.42 26.10
CA PRO A 242 9.70 -14.93 24.92
C PRO A 242 11.16 -15.34 25.08
N ASN A 243 11.83 -14.76 26.08
CA ASN A 243 13.25 -14.96 26.32
C ASN A 243 13.54 -15.99 27.41
N ALA A 244 12.53 -16.60 28.02
CA ALA A 244 12.73 -17.65 29.01
C ALA A 244 13.16 -18.96 28.32
N GLU A 245 14.15 -19.67 28.88
CA GLU A 245 14.57 -20.98 28.40
C GLU A 245 13.38 -21.97 28.50
N ARG A 246 12.90 -22.46 27.35
CA ARG A 246 11.90 -23.54 27.33
C ARG A 246 12.55 -24.81 27.86
N ASN A 247 11.90 -25.47 28.82
CA ASN A 247 12.30 -26.82 29.20
C ASN A 247 11.79 -27.80 28.14
N PRO A 248 12.65 -28.38 27.27
CA PRO A 248 12.20 -29.27 26.20
C PRO A 248 11.60 -30.59 26.72
N LEU A 249 11.80 -30.90 28.01
CA LEU A 249 11.25 -32.07 28.70
C LEU A 249 10.04 -31.74 29.61
N GLY A 250 9.60 -30.47 29.66
CA GLY A 250 8.45 -30.05 30.46
C GLY A 250 7.14 -30.62 29.91
N THR A 251 6.28 -31.13 30.80
CA THR A 251 4.92 -31.55 30.45
C THR A 251 4.17 -30.34 29.87
N LYS A 252 3.68 -30.45 28.63
CA LYS A 252 2.92 -29.37 27.98
C LYS A 252 1.74 -28.94 28.86
N PHE A 253 1.66 -27.65 29.19
CA PHE A 253 0.52 -27.10 29.92
C PHE A 253 -0.73 -27.18 29.03
N SER A 254 -1.69 -28.01 29.42
CA SER A 254 -2.95 -28.16 28.68
C SER A 254 -4.07 -27.44 29.41
N LEU A 255 -4.59 -26.39 28.76
CA LEU A 255 -5.78 -25.64 29.18
C LEU A 255 -7.04 -26.52 29.06
N ALA A 256 -7.10 -27.34 28.00
CA ALA A 256 -8.27 -28.17 27.72
C ALA A 256 -8.51 -29.28 28.76
N ASN A 257 -7.58 -29.62 29.64
CA ASN A 257 -7.77 -30.68 30.63
C ASN A 257 -8.46 -30.20 31.92
N ASN A 258 -8.58 -28.89 32.15
CA ASN A 258 -9.12 -28.36 33.40
C ASN A 258 -10.65 -28.16 33.31
N VAL A 259 -11.42 -28.97 34.05
CA VAL A 259 -12.89 -28.96 34.04
C VAL A 259 -13.48 -27.60 34.44
N ARG A 260 -12.87 -26.90 35.42
CA ARG A 260 -13.36 -25.57 35.83
C ARG A 260 -13.15 -24.53 34.73
N LEU A 261 -12.01 -24.58 34.06
CA LEU A 261 -11.74 -23.69 32.92
C LEU A 261 -12.66 -24.00 31.75
N GLN A 262 -12.90 -25.28 31.44
CA GLN A 262 -13.88 -25.68 30.43
C GLN A 262 -15.27 -25.10 30.71
N ALA A 263 -15.75 -25.20 31.95
CA ALA A 263 -17.04 -24.66 32.36
C ALA A 263 -17.09 -23.13 32.23
N ALA A 264 -16.11 -22.42 32.79
CA ALA A 264 -16.06 -20.95 32.71
C ALA A 264 -15.90 -20.45 31.26
N TRP A 265 -15.14 -21.16 30.42
CA TRP A 265 -15.01 -20.88 28.99
C TRP A 265 -16.35 -21.04 28.26
N ALA A 266 -17.05 -22.15 28.50
CA ALA A 266 -18.38 -22.38 27.94
C ALA A 266 -19.34 -21.25 28.34
N ASP A 267 -19.33 -20.82 29.60
CA ASP A 267 -20.22 -19.77 30.09
C ASP A 267 -20.00 -18.41 29.39
N VAL A 268 -18.73 -17.99 29.25
CA VAL A 268 -18.38 -16.72 28.57
C VAL A 268 -18.72 -16.79 27.09
N THR A 269 -18.46 -17.93 26.44
CA THR A 269 -18.75 -18.09 25.00
C THR A 269 -20.25 -18.18 24.72
N GLU A 270 -21.03 -18.89 25.53
CA GLU A 270 -22.48 -18.97 25.41
C GLU A 270 -23.15 -17.61 25.62
N LEU A 271 -22.72 -16.84 26.63
CA LEU A 271 -23.21 -15.49 26.85
C LEU A 271 -22.97 -14.57 25.64
N GLN A 272 -21.79 -14.65 25.02
CA GLN A 272 -21.47 -13.86 23.81
C GLN A 272 -22.33 -14.30 22.61
N LEU A 273 -22.55 -15.60 22.44
CA LEU A 273 -23.37 -16.13 21.34
C LEU A 273 -24.85 -15.74 21.49
N VAL A 274 -25.41 -15.77 22.69
CA VAL A 274 -26.78 -15.31 22.94
C VAL A 274 -26.90 -13.79 22.81
N ALA A 275 -25.94 -13.03 23.32
CA ALA A 275 -25.94 -11.59 23.08
C ALA A 275 -25.86 -11.25 21.58
N SER A 276 -25.19 -12.08 20.78
CA SER A 276 -25.14 -11.94 19.34
C SER A 276 -26.44 -12.32 18.63
N SER A 277 -27.14 -13.37 19.05
CA SER A 277 -28.46 -13.72 18.50
C SER A 277 -29.50 -12.64 18.78
N LEU A 278 -29.34 -11.89 19.88
CA LEU A 278 -30.16 -10.75 20.28
C LEU A 278 -29.71 -9.41 19.67
N ASN A 279 -28.70 -9.39 18.79
CA ASN A 279 -28.12 -8.19 18.18
C ASN A 279 -27.60 -7.13 19.19
N ILE A 280 -27.17 -7.57 20.40
CA ILE A 280 -26.53 -6.69 21.39
C ILE A 280 -25.04 -6.49 21.01
N VAL A 281 -24.37 -7.57 20.60
CA VAL A 281 -22.96 -7.58 20.19
C VAL A 281 -22.83 -8.29 18.84
N GLY A 282 -21.82 -7.97 18.04
CA GLY A 282 -21.54 -8.73 16.80
C GLY A 282 -21.20 -10.20 17.07
N ALA A 283 -21.42 -11.05 16.08
CA ALA A 283 -21.03 -12.47 16.17
C ALA A 283 -19.49 -12.59 16.17
N PRO A 284 -18.91 -13.49 16.99
CA PRO A 284 -17.46 -13.69 17.02
C PRO A 284 -16.96 -14.14 15.65
N SER A 285 -15.96 -13.43 15.13
CA SER A 285 -15.50 -13.59 13.74
C SER A 285 -14.80 -14.93 13.48
N CYS A 286 -14.28 -15.60 14.51
CA CYS A 286 -13.65 -16.90 14.38
C CYS A 286 -14.61 -18.10 14.32
N ILE A 287 -15.88 -17.94 14.70
CA ILE A 287 -16.85 -19.03 14.75
C ILE A 287 -17.67 -19.02 13.46
N ARG A 288 -17.54 -20.07 12.67
CA ARG A 288 -18.24 -20.21 11.39
C ARG A 288 -19.26 -21.33 11.45
N MET A 289 -20.48 -21.03 11.01
CA MET A 289 -21.51 -22.04 10.81
C MET A 289 -21.35 -22.69 9.44
N LEU A 290 -21.50 -24.01 9.38
CA LEU A 290 -21.64 -24.71 8.10
C LEU A 290 -22.95 -24.28 7.41
N PRO A 291 -22.94 -23.99 6.10
CA PRO A 291 -24.15 -23.67 5.35
C PRO A 291 -25.15 -24.82 5.44
N LEU A 292 -26.44 -24.52 5.66
CA LEU A 292 -27.48 -25.51 5.47
C LEU A 292 -27.51 -25.90 3.98
N LEU A 293 -27.63 -27.20 3.68
CA LEU A 293 -27.71 -27.75 2.31
C LEU A 293 -28.88 -27.19 1.46
N SER A 294 -29.74 -26.32 2.01
CA SER A 294 -30.92 -25.76 1.35
C SER A 294 -30.80 -24.30 0.87
N SER A 295 -29.72 -23.57 1.17
CA SER A 295 -29.59 -22.16 0.75
C SER A 295 -28.54 -22.02 -0.35
N SER A 296 -28.99 -22.00 -1.60
CA SER A 296 -28.18 -21.76 -2.82
C SER A 296 -27.76 -20.29 -3.00
N GLU A 297 -27.59 -19.53 -1.93
CA GLU A 297 -27.09 -18.15 -2.01
C GLU A 297 -25.67 -18.12 -1.46
N LYS A 298 -24.70 -18.16 -2.38
CA LYS A 298 -23.33 -17.74 -2.13
C LYS A 298 -23.30 -16.23 -1.88
N VAL A 299 -23.83 -15.77 -0.76
CA VAL A 299 -23.48 -14.42 -0.29
C VAL A 299 -22.01 -14.52 0.10
N GLN A 300 -21.13 -13.95 -0.74
CA GLN A 300 -19.74 -13.70 -0.37
C GLN A 300 -19.74 -12.64 0.74
N THR A 301 -20.08 -13.02 1.96
CA THR A 301 -19.90 -12.16 3.13
C THR A 301 -18.41 -11.87 3.25
N ILE A 302 -18.03 -10.62 2.99
CA ILE A 302 -16.66 -10.14 3.16
C ILE A 302 -16.36 -10.27 4.66
N MET A 303 -15.51 -11.22 5.02
CA MET A 303 -15.13 -11.45 6.41
C MET A 303 -14.14 -10.39 6.88
N PRO A 304 -14.26 -9.89 8.12
CA PRO A 304 -13.31 -8.94 8.67
C PRO A 304 -11.92 -9.57 8.81
N GLN A 305 -10.88 -8.78 8.56
CA GLN A 305 -9.50 -9.26 8.64
C GLN A 305 -9.02 -9.30 10.10
N PRO A 306 -8.27 -10.35 10.51
CA PRO A 306 -7.65 -10.37 11.83
C PRO A 306 -6.76 -9.14 12.03
N GLY A 307 -6.85 -8.53 13.22
CA GLY A 307 -6.20 -7.26 13.55
C GLY A 307 -7.00 -6.00 13.20
N SER A 308 -8.01 -6.05 12.33
CA SER A 308 -8.87 -4.90 11.99
C SER A 308 -9.87 -4.57 13.10
N ASP A 309 -10.41 -3.35 13.07
CA ASP A 309 -11.41 -2.88 14.05
C ASP A 309 -12.81 -3.46 13.78
N GLU A 310 -13.05 -3.99 12.57
CA GLU A 310 -14.29 -4.69 12.20
C GLU A 310 -14.32 -6.13 12.72
N TYR A 311 -13.17 -6.68 13.11
CA TYR A 311 -13.08 -8.04 13.64
C TYR A 311 -13.62 -8.09 15.06
N VAL A 312 -14.59 -8.97 15.29
CA VAL A 312 -15.19 -9.18 16.61
C VAL A 312 -14.46 -10.32 17.31
N PRO A 313 -13.67 -10.05 18.36
CA PRO A 313 -12.89 -11.08 19.07
C PRO A 313 -13.78 -11.98 19.93
N LEU A 314 -13.30 -13.19 20.16
CA LEU A 314 -13.89 -14.07 21.17
C LEU A 314 -13.53 -13.57 22.58
N ASN A 315 -14.55 -13.28 23.40
CA ASN A 315 -14.35 -12.71 24.74
C ASN A 315 -13.48 -13.60 25.63
N ALA A 316 -13.70 -14.92 25.57
CA ALA A 316 -12.91 -15.90 26.34
C ALA A 316 -11.42 -15.86 25.96
N VAL A 317 -11.11 -15.71 24.67
CA VAL A 317 -9.72 -15.57 24.19
C VAL A 317 -9.12 -14.23 24.61
N SER A 318 -9.90 -13.15 24.57
CA SER A 318 -9.47 -11.83 25.02
C SER A 318 -9.05 -11.85 26.50
N LEU A 319 -9.85 -12.49 27.36
CA LEU A 319 -9.54 -12.69 28.78
C LEU A 319 -8.34 -13.63 28.99
N LEU A 320 -8.22 -14.70 28.19
CA LEU A 320 -7.08 -15.62 28.23
C LEU A 320 -5.75 -14.90 27.90
N MET A 321 -5.77 -14.00 26.92
CA MET A 321 -4.59 -13.31 26.41
C MET A 321 -4.24 -12.04 27.19
N GLU A 322 -5.16 -11.47 27.97
CA GLU A 322 -4.91 -10.26 28.76
C GLU A 322 -3.68 -10.39 29.69
N PRO A 323 -3.55 -11.46 30.51
CA PRO A 323 -2.34 -11.70 31.31
C PRO A 323 -1.06 -11.83 30.48
N VAL A 324 -1.13 -12.43 29.29
CA VAL A 324 0.01 -12.61 28.37
C VAL A 324 0.48 -11.25 27.82
N LEU A 325 -0.48 -10.38 27.47
CA LEU A 325 -0.21 -9.04 26.94
C LEU A 325 0.18 -8.03 28.03
N LEU A 326 -0.03 -8.34 29.31
CA LEU A 326 0.31 -7.43 30.41
C LEU A 326 1.80 -7.05 30.39
N ARG A 327 2.69 -7.98 30.05
CA ARG A 327 4.13 -7.72 29.90
C ARG A 327 4.42 -6.73 28.78
N PHE A 328 3.76 -6.88 27.63
CA PHE A 328 3.87 -5.94 26.53
C PHE A 328 3.45 -4.54 26.99
N ARG A 329 2.26 -4.42 27.60
CA ARG A 329 1.74 -3.13 28.09
C ARG A 329 2.67 -2.50 29.13
N TYR A 330 3.18 -3.29 30.07
CA TYR A 330 4.11 -2.82 31.11
C TYR A 330 5.42 -2.25 30.53
N HIS A 331 5.99 -2.90 29.51
CA HIS A 331 7.26 -2.48 28.91
C HIS A 331 7.10 -1.38 27.86
N PHE A 332 5.94 -1.30 27.19
CA PHE A 332 5.79 -0.51 25.98
C PHE A 332 4.67 0.53 26.01
N ASP A 333 3.81 0.62 27.03
CA ASP A 333 2.76 1.66 27.08
C ASP A 333 3.07 2.84 28.02
N GLY A 334 4.10 2.73 28.88
CA GLY A 334 4.45 3.75 29.87
C GLY A 334 5.82 4.42 29.67
N ASP A 335 6.27 5.16 30.69
CA ASP A 335 7.55 5.91 30.72
C ASP A 335 8.80 5.04 30.99
N ARG A 336 8.73 3.75 30.63
CA ARG A 336 9.86 2.83 30.83
C ARG A 336 10.94 3.10 29.80
N SER A 337 12.20 2.86 30.18
CA SER A 337 13.35 2.92 29.26
C SER A 337 13.25 1.94 28.09
N THR A 338 12.34 0.97 28.15
CA THR A 338 12.02 0.03 27.07
C THR A 338 11.06 0.58 26.02
N ASN A 339 10.28 1.63 26.33
CA ASN A 339 9.37 2.27 25.39
C ASN A 339 10.09 3.38 24.61
N ARG A 340 10.89 2.98 23.63
CA ARG A 340 11.72 3.88 22.83
C ARG A 340 11.20 4.01 21.41
N LEU A 341 10.99 5.25 20.94
CA LEU A 341 10.57 5.52 19.57
C LEU A 341 11.62 5.14 18.52
N ASP A 342 12.90 5.19 18.88
CA ASP A 342 14.02 4.80 18.01
C ASP A 342 14.25 3.29 17.95
N LYS A 343 13.57 2.51 18.80
CA LYS A 343 13.70 1.05 18.88
C LYS A 343 12.37 0.30 18.68
N PRO A 344 11.65 0.52 17.57
CA PRO A 344 10.42 -0.20 17.30
C PRO A 344 10.62 -1.71 17.14
N GLU A 345 11.83 -2.15 16.76
CA GLU A 345 12.19 -3.56 16.67
C GLU A 345 11.97 -4.34 17.97
N TRP A 346 12.04 -3.68 19.14
CA TRP A 346 11.90 -4.35 20.43
C TRP A 346 10.49 -4.85 20.66
N PHE A 347 9.49 -4.00 20.44
CA PHE A 347 8.10 -4.38 20.65
C PHE A 347 7.58 -5.24 19.50
N LEU A 348 8.04 -5.01 18.26
CA LEU A 348 7.69 -5.83 17.10
C LEU A 348 8.20 -7.27 17.26
N ARG A 349 9.48 -7.44 17.62
CA ARG A 349 10.06 -8.78 17.87
C ARG A 349 9.39 -9.47 19.05
N HIS A 350 9.05 -8.72 20.11
CA HIS A 350 8.33 -9.27 21.25
C HIS A 350 6.96 -9.83 20.82
N MET A 351 6.17 -9.06 20.06
CA MET A 351 4.88 -9.53 19.56
C MET A 351 5.02 -10.73 18.64
N LEU A 352 5.97 -10.72 17.69
CA LEU A 352 6.20 -11.86 16.80
C LEU A 352 6.51 -13.14 17.59
N ALA A 353 7.33 -13.02 18.63
CA ALA A 353 7.68 -14.14 19.48
C ALA A 353 6.48 -14.64 20.33
N LEU A 354 5.59 -13.73 20.80
CA LEU A 354 4.34 -14.14 21.45
C LEU A 354 3.44 -14.95 20.51
N ILE A 355 3.35 -14.60 19.22
CA ILE A 355 2.58 -15.37 18.23
C ILE A 355 3.21 -16.77 18.09
N GLN A 356 4.53 -16.86 17.94
CA GLN A 356 5.24 -18.15 17.82
C GLN A 356 5.02 -19.03 19.05
N MET A 357 5.09 -18.45 20.24
CA MET A 357 4.97 -19.20 21.48
C MET A 357 3.59 -19.76 21.73
N ASN A 358 2.55 -18.99 21.42
CA ASN A 358 1.16 -19.37 21.61
C ASN A 358 0.60 -20.14 20.39
N ASN A 359 1.37 -20.35 19.32
CA ASN A 359 0.88 -21.01 18.10
C ASN A 359 0.28 -22.41 18.37
N GLU A 360 0.91 -23.21 19.24
CA GLU A 360 0.43 -24.58 19.52
C GLU A 360 -0.97 -24.60 20.13
N ILE A 361 -1.25 -23.74 21.12
CA ILE A 361 -2.56 -23.68 21.80
C ILE A 361 -3.68 -23.15 20.87
N PHE A 362 -3.32 -22.39 19.84
CA PHE A 362 -4.23 -21.85 18.82
C PHE A 362 -4.17 -22.62 17.50
N SER A 363 -3.56 -23.80 17.47
CA SER A 363 -3.41 -24.58 16.23
C SER A 363 -4.78 -24.86 15.58
N PRO A 364 -4.95 -24.55 14.28
CA PRO A 364 -6.25 -24.65 13.62
C PRO A 364 -6.67 -26.10 13.44
N ALA A 365 -7.98 -26.37 13.58
CA ALA A 365 -8.54 -27.66 13.19
C ALA A 365 -8.67 -27.73 11.65
N LYS A 366 -8.33 -28.88 11.06
CA LYS A 366 -8.45 -29.08 9.59
C LYS A 366 -9.90 -29.05 9.11
N ASP A 367 -10.79 -29.64 9.90
CA ASP A 367 -12.23 -29.75 9.65
C ASP A 367 -12.98 -29.59 10.98
N ALA A 368 -14.30 -29.38 10.93
CA ALA A 368 -15.14 -29.20 12.12
C ALA A 368 -15.03 -30.36 13.15
N TRP A 369 -14.71 -31.56 12.68
CA TRP A 369 -14.60 -32.78 13.49
C TRP A 369 -13.16 -33.13 13.90
N SER A 370 -12.18 -32.50 13.27
CA SER A 370 -10.76 -32.74 13.60
C SER A 370 -10.38 -32.03 14.89
N LYS A 371 -9.52 -32.66 15.69
CA LYS A 371 -8.94 -32.01 16.88
C LYS A 371 -8.02 -30.87 16.47
N GLY A 372 -8.23 -29.69 17.05
CA GLY A 372 -7.31 -28.55 16.96
C GLY A 372 -6.47 -28.43 18.23
N GLY A 373 -5.90 -27.24 18.45
CA GLY A 373 -5.30 -26.86 19.72
C GLY A 373 -6.33 -26.64 20.83
N ASP A 374 -5.87 -26.47 22.06
CA ASP A 374 -6.71 -26.33 23.25
C ASP A 374 -7.78 -25.24 23.11
N VAL A 375 -7.45 -24.08 22.52
CA VAL A 375 -8.42 -23.00 22.32
C VAL A 375 -9.52 -23.41 21.33
N CYS A 376 -9.18 -24.15 20.28
CA CYS A 376 -10.15 -24.65 19.32
C CYS A 376 -11.11 -25.65 20.00
N GLU A 377 -10.59 -26.56 20.81
CA GLU A 377 -11.40 -27.55 21.53
C GLU A 377 -12.28 -26.91 22.60
N LEU A 378 -11.74 -25.99 23.40
CA LEU A 378 -12.51 -25.22 24.38
C LEU A 378 -13.65 -24.43 23.71
N THR A 379 -13.40 -23.84 22.54
CA THR A 379 -14.40 -23.08 21.79
C THR A 379 -15.49 -23.97 21.18
N LYS A 380 -15.29 -25.29 21.06
CA LYS A 380 -16.33 -26.24 20.65
C LYS A 380 -17.22 -26.70 21.80
N LEU A 381 -16.80 -26.53 23.06
CA LEU A 381 -17.57 -26.96 24.22
C LEU A 381 -18.85 -26.13 24.38
N ARG A 382 -19.95 -26.81 24.73
CA ARG A 382 -21.25 -26.23 25.02
C ARG A 382 -21.77 -26.86 26.31
N ARG A 383 -22.29 -26.05 27.22
CA ARG A 383 -22.87 -26.48 28.50
C ARG A 383 -24.29 -27.04 28.32
N TYR A 384 -25.05 -26.56 27.33
CA TYR A 384 -26.45 -26.96 27.11
C TYR A 384 -26.72 -27.48 25.68
N PRO A 385 -26.94 -28.79 25.48
CA PRO A 385 -27.14 -29.39 24.15
C PRO A 385 -28.56 -29.28 23.56
N GLU A 386 -29.60 -28.97 24.35
CA GLU A 386 -30.99 -29.22 23.94
C GLU A 386 -31.86 -27.95 23.77
N ASP A 387 -32.46 -27.84 22.57
CA ASP A 387 -33.74 -27.22 22.22
C ASP A 387 -33.99 -25.70 22.00
N ARG A 388 -33.04 -24.75 22.11
CA ARG A 388 -33.45 -23.31 21.96
C ARG A 388 -32.79 -22.43 20.90
N HIS A 389 -31.60 -22.73 20.38
CA HIS A 389 -30.95 -21.83 19.42
C HIS A 389 -30.41 -22.54 18.18
N SER A 390 -30.83 -22.07 17.00
CA SER A 390 -30.31 -22.51 15.70
C SER A 390 -28.78 -22.35 15.55
N PHE A 391 -28.17 -21.45 16.33
CA PHE A 391 -26.71 -21.26 16.39
C PHE A 391 -25.99 -22.28 17.28
N CYS A 392 -26.64 -22.79 18.34
CA CYS A 392 -26.03 -23.66 19.34
C CYS A 392 -26.04 -25.16 18.95
N GLN A 393 -26.81 -25.55 17.94
CA GLN A 393 -26.97 -26.95 17.50
C GLN A 393 -25.99 -27.41 16.41
N ARG A 394 -25.11 -26.53 15.89
CA ARG A 394 -24.36 -26.81 14.65
C ARG A 394 -22.87 -27.03 14.92
N HIS A 395 -22.30 -28.03 14.24
CA HIS A 395 -20.85 -28.17 14.11
C HIS A 395 -20.28 -26.85 13.56
N CYS A 396 -19.46 -26.18 14.36
CA CYS A 396 -18.83 -24.91 13.97
C CYS A 396 -17.38 -25.15 13.56
N ILE A 397 -16.94 -24.40 12.54
CA ILE A 397 -15.52 -24.30 12.20
C ILE A 397 -14.97 -23.14 13.01
N VAL A 398 -13.95 -23.41 13.83
CA VAL A 398 -13.32 -22.41 14.70
C VAL A 398 -11.95 -22.03 14.13
N GLU A 399 -11.74 -20.75 13.90
CA GLU A 399 -10.48 -20.20 13.40
C GLU A 399 -9.61 -19.67 14.53
N SER A 400 -9.10 -20.59 15.35
CA SER A 400 -8.23 -20.26 16.48
C SER A 400 -6.99 -19.46 16.08
N ALA A 401 -6.38 -19.76 14.93
CA ALA A 401 -5.21 -19.01 14.45
C ALA A 401 -5.54 -17.53 14.14
N ALA A 402 -6.75 -17.25 13.64
CA ALA A 402 -7.19 -15.89 13.37
C ALA A 402 -7.41 -15.09 14.66
N GLU A 403 -7.91 -15.73 15.72
CA GLU A 403 -8.05 -15.11 17.05
C GLU A 403 -6.69 -14.77 17.67
N LEU A 404 -5.71 -15.66 17.58
CA LEU A 404 -4.34 -15.36 18.05
C LEU A 404 -3.75 -14.15 17.32
N LEU A 405 -3.88 -14.13 15.99
CA LEU A 405 -3.38 -13.03 15.18
C LEU A 405 -4.11 -11.72 15.52
N HIS A 406 -5.44 -11.74 15.66
CA HIS A 406 -6.18 -10.54 16.03
C HIS A 406 -5.79 -10.03 17.43
N THR A 407 -5.75 -10.90 18.44
CA THR A 407 -5.41 -10.50 19.82
C THR A 407 -4.02 -9.92 19.97
N ILE A 408 -3.06 -10.29 19.13
CA ILE A 408 -1.70 -9.73 19.17
C ILE A 408 -1.54 -8.52 18.25
N ILE A 409 -2.07 -8.58 17.02
CA ILE A 409 -1.89 -7.51 16.03
C ILE A 409 -2.73 -6.28 16.35
N HIS A 410 -3.94 -6.44 16.91
CA HIS A 410 -4.79 -5.29 17.23
C HIS A 410 -4.15 -4.35 18.27
N PRO A 411 -3.68 -4.81 19.46
CA PRO A 411 -2.96 -3.94 20.40
C PRO A 411 -1.69 -3.32 19.80
N LEU A 412 -0.97 -4.07 18.97
CA LEU A 412 0.23 -3.59 18.29
C LEU A 412 -0.09 -2.43 17.33
N ARG A 413 -1.16 -2.54 16.54
CA ARG A 413 -1.67 -1.46 15.68
C ARG A 413 -1.98 -0.21 16.49
N VAL A 414 -2.72 -0.36 17.59
CA VAL A 414 -3.10 0.76 18.47
C VAL A 414 -1.85 1.48 19.02
N LYS A 415 -0.83 0.73 19.47
CA LYS A 415 0.44 1.31 19.92
C LYS A 415 1.15 2.11 18.83
N ILE A 416 1.21 1.57 17.61
CA ILE A 416 1.87 2.22 16.49
C ILE A 416 1.14 3.51 16.13
N HIS A 417 -0.19 3.44 16.00
CA HIS A 417 -1.05 4.62 15.77
C HIS A 417 -0.82 5.71 16.82
N ALA A 418 -0.76 5.37 18.09
CA ALA A 418 -0.48 6.32 19.17
C ALA A 418 0.90 6.98 19.05
N SER A 419 1.87 6.29 18.43
CA SER A 419 3.25 6.77 18.24
C SER A 419 3.41 7.62 16.98
N MET A 420 2.53 7.46 15.97
CA MET A 420 2.65 8.11 14.66
C MET A 420 2.72 9.65 14.69
N PRO A 421 1.99 10.39 15.54
CA PRO A 421 2.10 11.85 15.58
C PRO A 421 3.51 12.35 15.91
N LEU A 422 4.25 11.64 16.77
CA LEU A 422 5.62 11.97 17.15
C LEU A 422 6.64 11.47 16.12
N LEU A 423 6.39 10.30 15.52
CA LEU A 423 7.24 9.78 14.45
C LEU A 423 7.17 10.67 13.20
N ALA A 424 5.99 11.18 12.85
CA ALA A 424 5.79 12.03 11.68
C ALA A 424 6.56 13.37 11.74
N SER A 425 6.94 13.85 12.93
CA SER A 425 7.79 15.04 13.08
C SER A 425 9.29 14.75 12.90
N GLU A 426 9.72 13.49 12.98
CA GLU A 426 11.13 13.10 12.96
C GLU A 426 11.40 12.11 11.81
N PRO A 427 11.85 12.59 10.64
CA PRO A 427 11.95 11.78 9.41
C PRO A 427 12.76 10.49 9.55
N ALA A 428 13.89 10.54 10.25
CA ALA A 428 14.76 9.38 10.44
C ALA A 428 14.09 8.29 11.29
N LEU A 429 13.35 8.68 12.33
CA LEU A 429 12.61 7.75 13.18
C LEU A 429 11.43 7.13 12.43
N LEU A 430 10.73 7.95 11.63
CA LEU A 430 9.65 7.48 10.78
C LEU A 430 10.13 6.45 9.75
N ALA A 431 11.22 6.74 9.03
CA ALA A 431 11.79 5.83 8.04
C ALA A 431 12.22 4.49 8.66
N HIS A 432 12.90 4.53 9.82
CA HIS A 432 13.26 3.32 10.57
C HIS A 432 12.02 2.54 11.01
N ASN A 433 11.00 3.21 11.54
CA ASN A 433 9.76 2.56 11.96
C ASN A 433 9.04 1.86 10.81
N ILE A 434 8.91 2.52 9.65
CA ILE A 434 8.30 1.94 8.45
C ILE A 434 9.10 0.71 7.98
N SER A 435 10.43 0.80 7.95
CA SER A 435 11.30 -0.33 7.60
C SER A 435 11.08 -1.51 8.54
N GLN A 436 11.06 -1.29 9.87
CA GLN A 436 10.81 -2.37 10.82
C GLN A 436 9.40 -2.97 10.69
N CYS A 437 8.38 -2.16 10.38
CA CYS A 437 7.03 -2.66 10.12
C CYS A 437 6.96 -3.51 8.84
N LEU A 438 7.65 -3.10 7.77
CA LEU A 438 7.75 -3.87 6.52
C LEU A 438 8.43 -5.23 6.75
N SER A 439 9.53 -5.25 7.51
CA SER A 439 10.20 -6.48 7.92
C SER A 439 9.27 -7.37 8.75
N PHE A 440 8.60 -6.81 9.77
CA PHE A 440 7.65 -7.55 10.59
C PHE A 440 6.52 -8.18 9.76
N ASP A 441 5.93 -7.44 8.81
CA ASP A 441 4.87 -7.96 7.93
C ASP A 441 5.39 -9.04 6.95
N SER A 442 6.68 -8.99 6.59
CA SER A 442 7.34 -10.04 5.80
C SER A 442 7.53 -11.31 6.62
N ASP A 443 8.12 -11.17 7.82
CA ASP A 443 8.35 -12.28 8.75
C ASP A 443 7.02 -12.95 9.12
N LEU A 444 6.01 -12.16 9.46
CA LEU A 444 4.68 -12.67 9.81
C LEU A 444 4.06 -13.50 8.68
N ARG A 445 4.27 -13.11 7.41
CA ARG A 445 3.79 -13.87 6.25
C ARG A 445 4.55 -15.17 6.02
N GLU A 446 5.86 -15.18 6.27
CA GLU A 446 6.68 -16.38 6.13
C GLU A 446 6.36 -17.41 7.22
N LEU A 447 6.15 -16.93 8.45
CA LEU A 447 5.85 -17.78 9.61
C LEU A 447 4.42 -18.34 9.58
N TYR A 448 3.46 -17.58 9.04
CA TYR A 448 2.04 -17.92 9.06
C TYR A 448 1.46 -17.83 7.66
N GLU A 449 1.01 -18.98 7.14
CA GLU A 449 0.17 -18.98 5.95
C GLU A 449 -1.07 -18.10 6.19
N PRO A 450 -1.55 -17.34 5.18
CA PRO A 450 -2.80 -16.59 5.30
C PRO A 450 -3.87 -17.55 5.79
N ALA A 451 -4.37 -17.31 7.02
CA ALA A 451 -5.32 -18.20 7.70
C ALA A 451 -6.33 -18.73 6.69
N THR A 452 -6.43 -20.06 6.58
CA THR A 452 -6.81 -20.90 5.42
C THR A 452 -8.17 -20.58 4.77
N THR A 453 -8.86 -19.55 5.27
CA THR A 453 -10.28 -19.37 5.17
C THR A 453 -10.72 -17.90 5.30
N THR A 454 -9.85 -16.90 5.54
CA THR A 454 -10.26 -15.49 5.32
C THR A 454 -10.64 -15.35 3.84
N ALA A 455 -11.89 -14.94 3.57
CA ALA A 455 -12.43 -14.83 2.22
C ALA A 455 -11.40 -14.11 1.31
N ASN A 456 -10.94 -14.80 0.26
CA ASN A 456 -9.94 -14.38 -0.72
C ASN A 456 -8.44 -14.41 -0.30
N LYS A 457 -8.01 -15.24 0.66
CA LYS A 457 -6.57 -15.37 1.05
C LYS A 457 -5.92 -14.04 1.45
N ARG A 458 -6.72 -13.06 1.92
CA ARG A 458 -6.23 -11.72 2.23
C ARG A 458 -5.28 -11.69 3.43
N GLY A 459 -5.36 -12.69 4.31
CA GLY A 459 -4.52 -12.79 5.50
C GLY A 459 -4.85 -11.75 6.57
N VAL A 460 -3.92 -11.60 7.52
CA VAL A 460 -3.97 -10.61 8.61
C VAL A 460 -3.75 -9.18 8.11
N VAL A 461 -4.29 -8.19 8.84
CA VAL A 461 -3.97 -6.78 8.61
C VAL A 461 -2.45 -6.59 8.70
N ARG A 462 -1.90 -5.95 7.68
CA ARG A 462 -0.48 -5.60 7.60
C ARG A 462 -0.29 -4.21 8.14
N ILE A 463 0.64 -4.08 9.06
CA ILE A 463 0.87 -2.84 9.79
C ILE A 463 1.45 -1.78 8.85
N ALA A 464 2.39 -2.16 8.00
CA ALA A 464 3.00 -1.24 7.04
C ALA A 464 1.96 -0.73 6.03
N ASP A 465 1.08 -1.60 5.50
CA ASP A 465 0.06 -1.20 4.52
C ASP A 465 -0.91 -0.16 5.12
N GLU A 466 -1.21 -0.24 6.41
CA GLU A 466 -2.04 0.74 7.11
C GLU A 466 -1.34 2.09 7.31
N ILE A 467 -0.08 2.08 7.76
CA ILE A 467 0.71 3.30 7.91
C ILE A 467 0.87 4.01 6.55
N LEU A 468 1.23 3.23 5.52
CA LEU A 468 1.45 3.72 4.16
C LEU A 468 0.15 4.11 3.45
N GLY A 469 -0.98 3.54 3.87
CA GLY A 469 -2.32 3.93 3.43
C GLY A 469 -2.75 5.31 3.92
N ASN A 470 -2.14 5.82 5.00
CA ASN A 470 -2.34 7.19 5.45
C ASN A 470 -1.46 8.16 4.65
N ASP A 471 -2.10 8.93 3.77
CA ASP A 471 -1.42 9.87 2.90
C ASP A 471 -0.53 10.87 3.64
N LYS A 472 -0.94 11.34 4.82
CA LYS A 472 -0.16 12.33 5.57
C LYS A 472 1.17 11.76 6.02
N TRP A 473 1.17 10.53 6.51
CA TRP A 473 2.37 9.85 6.99
C TRP A 473 3.27 9.42 5.84
N PHE A 474 2.66 8.91 4.76
CA PHE A 474 3.40 8.58 3.55
C PHE A 474 4.07 9.83 2.93
N GLN A 475 3.37 10.97 2.87
CA GLN A 475 3.97 12.23 2.42
C GLN A 475 5.10 12.71 3.33
N ALA A 476 4.92 12.66 4.66
CA ALA A 476 5.96 13.04 5.60
C ALA A 476 7.23 12.19 5.43
N TRP A 477 7.07 10.88 5.22
CA TRP A 477 8.19 9.99 4.92
C TRP A 477 8.85 10.35 3.58
N LEU A 478 8.07 10.49 2.51
CA LEU A 478 8.58 10.80 1.16
C LEU A 478 9.32 12.15 1.11
N ASP A 479 8.79 13.18 1.76
CA ASP A 479 9.44 14.49 1.86
C ASP A 479 10.72 14.41 2.69
N GLY A 480 10.70 13.68 3.81
CA GLY A 480 11.89 13.44 4.63
C GLY A 480 13.00 12.70 3.88
N GLU A 481 12.64 11.70 3.08
CA GLU A 481 13.56 10.94 2.23
C GLU A 481 14.16 11.79 1.11
N ARG A 482 13.35 12.64 0.46
CA ARG A 482 13.81 13.61 -0.53
C ARG A 482 14.84 14.55 0.10
N ASP A 483 14.49 15.17 1.21
CA ASP A 483 15.32 16.19 1.86
C ASP A 483 16.64 15.58 2.37
N PHE A 484 16.58 14.37 2.96
CA PHE A 484 17.77 13.63 3.37
C PHE A 484 18.70 13.28 2.20
N ALA A 485 18.15 12.74 1.11
CA ALA A 485 18.94 12.37 -0.07
C ALA A 485 19.56 13.61 -0.75
N GLN A 486 18.80 14.71 -0.83
CA GLN A 486 19.25 15.98 -1.39
C GLN A 486 20.38 16.59 -0.56
N GLN A 487 20.22 16.70 0.77
CA GLN A 487 21.27 17.24 1.65
C GLN A 487 22.55 16.42 1.59
N ARG A 488 22.43 15.08 1.56
CA ARG A 488 23.59 14.19 1.42
C ARG A 488 24.29 14.40 0.09
N PHE A 489 23.53 14.53 -1.00
CA PHE A 489 24.09 14.80 -2.32
C PHE A 489 24.78 16.17 -2.40
N GLU A 490 24.17 17.23 -1.85
CA GLU A 490 24.75 18.57 -1.79
C GLU A 490 26.06 18.60 -0.97
N THR A 491 26.10 17.87 0.14
CA THR A 491 27.31 17.73 0.97
C THR A 491 28.45 17.10 0.18
N ILE A 492 28.17 16.03 -0.57
CA ILE A 492 29.16 15.37 -1.44
C ILE A 492 29.63 16.31 -2.54
N LEU A 493 28.72 17.05 -3.17
CA LEU A 493 29.06 18.02 -4.22
C LEU A 493 29.92 19.18 -3.72
N ALA A 494 29.73 19.61 -2.47
CA ALA A 494 30.53 20.65 -1.84
C ALA A 494 31.93 20.17 -1.43
N SER A 495 32.18 18.85 -1.40
CA SER A 495 33.49 18.29 -1.05
C SER A 495 34.57 18.63 -2.09
N SER A 496 35.78 18.89 -1.64
CA SER A 496 36.93 19.18 -2.52
C SER A 496 37.36 17.98 -3.37
N SER A 497 36.96 16.76 -2.99
CA SER A 497 37.22 15.51 -3.70
C SER A 497 36.11 15.10 -4.68
N ALA A 498 34.98 15.83 -4.73
CA ALA A 498 33.78 15.46 -5.50
C ALA A 498 34.07 15.09 -6.97
N TRP A 499 34.97 15.85 -7.60
CA TRP A 499 35.30 15.73 -9.03
C TRP A 499 36.59 14.97 -9.31
N LYS A 500 37.17 14.29 -8.31
CA LYS A 500 38.32 13.40 -8.50
C LYS A 500 37.86 12.10 -9.16
N PHE A 501 38.72 11.54 -10.01
CA PHE A 501 38.47 10.24 -10.64
C PHE A 501 38.69 9.13 -9.62
N VAL A 502 37.73 8.20 -9.54
CA VAL A 502 37.78 7.02 -8.68
C VAL A 502 37.27 5.82 -9.47
N GLN A 503 37.76 4.62 -9.14
CA GLN A 503 37.20 3.37 -9.66
C GLN A 503 35.95 3.01 -8.85
N ALA A 504 34.84 2.69 -9.51
CA ALA A 504 33.56 2.45 -8.86
C ALA A 504 33.64 1.44 -7.69
N ASP A 505 34.46 0.39 -7.82
CA ASP A 505 34.55 -0.70 -6.83
C ASP A 505 35.34 -0.33 -5.56
N THR A 506 36.18 0.70 -5.60
CA THR A 506 37.06 1.09 -4.47
C THR A 506 36.44 2.12 -3.52
N LEU A 507 35.27 2.67 -3.87
CA LEU A 507 34.60 3.71 -3.09
C LEU A 507 34.04 3.23 -1.75
N ALA A 508 33.79 1.93 -1.61
CA ALA A 508 33.36 1.35 -0.34
C ALA A 508 34.44 1.46 0.74
N GLU A 509 35.73 1.36 0.34
CA GLU A 509 36.86 1.39 1.27
C GLU A 509 37.27 2.83 1.67
N GLU A 510 37.08 3.81 0.77
CA GLU A 510 37.46 5.21 1.03
C GLU A 510 36.50 5.96 1.97
N ASN A 511 35.20 5.63 1.96
CA ASN A 511 34.21 6.29 2.83
C ASN A 511 34.42 5.96 4.33
N ASP A 512 35.00 4.81 4.66
CA ASP A 512 35.34 4.43 6.05
C ASP A 512 36.64 5.08 6.55
N MET A 513 37.56 5.45 5.64
CA MET A 513 38.85 6.05 5.98
C MET A 513 38.78 7.58 6.19
N GLU A 514 37.83 8.29 5.58
CA GLU A 514 37.70 9.75 5.75
C GLU A 514 37.18 10.18 7.14
N LEU A 515 36.64 9.27 7.96
CA LEU A 515 36.29 9.58 9.35
C LEU A 515 37.52 9.63 10.28
N ASN A 516 38.65 9.07 9.85
CA ASN A 516 39.91 9.05 10.61
C ASN A 516 40.96 9.86 9.85
N GLY A 517 40.88 11.19 9.96
CA GLY A 517 41.73 12.12 9.23
C GLY A 517 43.22 11.83 9.36
N ILE A 518 43.81 11.29 8.29
CA ILE A 518 45.23 11.45 7.95
C ILE A 518 45.31 11.69 6.45
N ASP A 519 45.54 12.95 6.09
CA ASP A 519 45.88 13.40 4.75
C ASP A 519 47.29 12.89 4.40
N GLN A 520 47.36 11.70 3.80
CA GLN A 520 48.59 11.22 3.16
C GLN A 520 48.38 11.29 1.65
N GLY A 521 49.10 12.24 1.03
CA GLY A 521 49.20 12.39 -0.40
C GLY A 521 49.71 11.12 -1.06
N ALA A 522 48.79 10.28 -1.52
CA ALA A 522 49.06 9.24 -2.48
C ALA A 522 48.57 9.75 -3.84
N SER A 523 49.53 10.10 -4.69
CA SER A 523 49.35 10.03 -6.14
C SER A 523 49.11 8.56 -6.49
N SER A 524 47.88 8.08 -6.29
CA SER A 524 47.43 6.75 -6.67
C SER A 524 47.46 6.69 -8.20
N THR A 525 48.58 6.21 -8.73
CA THR A 525 48.66 5.69 -10.09
C THR A 525 47.55 4.66 -10.22
N VAL A 526 46.47 5.03 -10.91
CA VAL A 526 45.33 4.18 -11.23
C VAL A 526 45.88 2.91 -11.88
N SER A 527 45.96 1.81 -11.12
CA SER A 527 46.16 0.49 -11.70
C SER A 527 44.88 0.18 -12.46
N VAL A 528 44.95 0.30 -13.79
CA VAL A 528 43.89 -0.12 -14.72
C VAL A 528 43.83 -1.65 -14.71
N ASP A 529 43.35 -2.20 -13.60
CA ASP A 529 43.01 -3.61 -13.47
C ASP A 529 41.50 -3.77 -13.68
N THR A 530 41.19 -4.44 -14.79
CA THR A 530 40.03 -5.29 -15.06
C THR A 530 38.63 -4.77 -14.69
N GLY A 531 37.86 -4.41 -15.71
CA GLY A 531 36.38 -4.41 -15.69
C GLY A 531 35.69 -3.21 -15.03
N SER A 532 36.30 -2.60 -14.01
CA SER A 532 35.66 -1.53 -13.24
C SER A 532 35.55 -0.21 -14.01
N LEU A 533 34.42 0.48 -13.86
CA LEU A 533 34.17 1.77 -14.49
C LEU A 533 34.86 2.90 -13.72
N ILE A 534 35.65 3.70 -14.42
CA ILE A 534 36.25 4.92 -13.87
C ILE A 534 35.26 6.06 -14.04
N SER A 535 34.96 6.76 -12.95
CA SER A 535 34.04 7.91 -12.93
C SER A 535 34.46 8.90 -11.86
N THR A 536 33.70 9.97 -11.66
CA THR A 536 33.93 10.92 -10.57
C THR A 536 33.33 10.40 -9.26
N ARG A 537 33.96 10.74 -8.13
CA ARG A 537 33.43 10.37 -6.80
C ARG A 537 31.98 10.83 -6.60
N CYS A 538 31.63 12.00 -7.09
CA CYS A 538 30.27 12.53 -7.03
C CYS A 538 29.26 11.65 -7.78
N ALA A 539 29.59 11.20 -9.00
CA ALA A 539 28.69 10.36 -9.80
C ALA A 539 28.47 8.99 -9.14
N CYS A 540 29.54 8.36 -8.64
CA CYS A 540 29.43 7.09 -7.94
C CYS A 540 28.69 7.22 -6.60
N SER A 541 28.95 8.29 -5.84
CA SER A 541 28.24 8.53 -4.58
C SER A 541 26.76 8.85 -4.80
N LEU A 542 26.41 9.52 -5.90
CA LEU A 542 25.01 9.71 -6.31
C LEU A 542 24.32 8.37 -6.56
N ILE A 543 24.93 7.48 -7.33
CA ILE A 543 24.38 6.12 -7.55
C ILE A 543 24.25 5.36 -6.23
N SER A 544 25.24 5.46 -5.33
CA SER A 544 25.15 4.87 -3.98
C SER A 544 23.96 5.42 -3.17
N ILE A 545 23.72 6.74 -3.19
CA ILE A 545 22.54 7.35 -2.54
C ILE A 545 21.26 6.78 -3.15
N LEU A 546 21.18 6.74 -4.48
CA LEU A 546 19.98 6.28 -5.19
C LEU A 546 19.72 4.79 -4.97
N ASN A 547 20.75 3.95 -4.89
CA ASN A 547 20.64 2.54 -4.48
C ASN A 547 20.04 2.44 -3.07
N GLY A 548 20.54 3.23 -2.12
CA GLY A 548 19.97 3.27 -0.78
C GLY A 548 18.51 3.74 -0.77
N VAL A 549 18.11 4.66 -1.64
CA VAL A 549 16.70 5.05 -1.82
C VAL A 549 15.89 3.87 -2.39
N THR A 550 16.41 3.17 -3.40
CA THR A 550 15.78 1.98 -4.00
C THR A 550 15.51 0.91 -2.95
N GLU A 551 16.48 0.58 -2.11
CA GLU A 551 16.34 -0.40 -1.03
C GLU A 551 15.20 -0.05 -0.06
N ARG A 552 14.92 1.24 0.15
CA ARG A 552 13.87 1.68 1.08
C ARG A 552 12.46 1.54 0.52
N TYR A 553 12.25 1.76 -0.78
CA TYR A 553 10.91 1.67 -1.37
C TYR A 553 10.64 0.36 -2.13
N GLN A 554 11.67 -0.43 -2.44
CA GLN A 554 11.53 -1.73 -3.09
C GLN A 554 10.57 -2.70 -2.36
N PRO A 555 10.53 -2.77 -1.01
CA PRO A 555 9.62 -3.67 -0.30
C PRO A 555 8.13 -3.25 -0.34
N LEU A 556 7.83 -2.02 -0.80
CA LEU A 556 6.46 -1.53 -0.92
C LEU A 556 5.70 -2.36 -1.96
N ARG A 557 4.39 -2.55 -1.77
CA ARG A 557 3.54 -3.30 -2.72
C ARG A 557 2.79 -2.43 -3.70
N SER A 558 2.50 -1.19 -3.31
CA SER A 558 1.74 -0.28 -4.14
C SER A 558 2.66 0.30 -5.21
N LEU A 559 2.41 -0.04 -6.47
CA LEU A 559 3.08 0.54 -7.62
C LEU A 559 3.06 2.08 -7.57
N GLY A 560 1.92 2.67 -7.21
CA GLY A 560 1.79 4.12 -7.08
C GLY A 560 2.73 4.73 -6.03
N GLN A 561 2.94 4.04 -4.90
CA GLN A 561 3.88 4.48 -3.87
C GLN A 561 5.34 4.31 -4.33
N GLN A 562 5.68 3.19 -4.97
CA GLN A 562 7.02 2.96 -5.55
C GLN A 562 7.35 4.05 -6.59
N CYS A 563 6.44 4.31 -7.52
CA CYS A 563 6.58 5.35 -8.54
C CYS A 563 6.75 6.75 -7.93
N ALA A 564 6.13 7.03 -6.77
CA ALA A 564 6.27 8.32 -6.10
C ALA A 564 7.73 8.60 -5.68
N PHE A 565 8.48 7.59 -5.23
CA PHE A 565 9.92 7.72 -4.92
C PHE A 565 10.75 8.04 -6.15
N ILE A 566 10.49 7.35 -7.26
CA ILE A 566 11.19 7.59 -8.53
C ILE A 566 10.98 9.05 -8.98
N VAL A 567 9.73 9.52 -8.95
CA VAL A 567 9.37 10.86 -9.43
C VAL A 567 9.81 11.96 -8.48
N ARG A 568 9.69 11.77 -7.16
CA ARG A 568 9.93 12.84 -6.16
C ARG A 568 11.33 12.86 -5.57
N VAL A 569 12.07 11.75 -5.63
CA VAL A 569 13.41 11.63 -5.05
C VAL A 569 14.46 11.38 -6.13
N GLN A 570 14.36 10.28 -6.88
CA GLN A 570 15.45 9.85 -7.76
C GLN A 570 15.61 10.71 -9.03
N ARG A 571 14.51 11.01 -9.74
CA ARG A 571 14.56 11.84 -10.95
C ARG A 571 15.08 13.27 -10.71
N PRO A 572 14.64 13.99 -9.66
CA PRO A 572 15.19 15.31 -9.34
C PRO A 572 16.70 15.28 -9.12
N LEU A 573 17.22 14.32 -8.34
CA LEU A 573 18.66 14.20 -8.09
C LEU A 573 19.46 13.94 -9.38
N LEU A 574 18.96 13.06 -10.25
CA LEU A 574 19.56 12.78 -11.57
C LEU A 574 19.50 14.01 -12.50
N SER A 575 18.38 14.72 -12.51
CA SER A 575 18.19 15.95 -13.29
C SER A 575 19.13 17.05 -12.82
N ASP A 576 19.23 17.28 -11.51
CA ASP A 576 20.11 18.28 -10.90
C ASP A 576 21.58 18.00 -11.21
N PHE A 577 22.00 16.73 -11.14
CA PHE A 577 23.36 16.35 -11.53
C PHE A 577 23.60 16.56 -13.02
N GLY A 578 22.69 16.10 -13.87
CA GLY A 578 22.82 16.28 -15.32
C GLY A 578 22.84 17.76 -15.73
N LEU A 579 22.02 18.61 -15.11
CA LEU A 579 22.04 20.06 -15.31
C LEU A 579 23.39 20.67 -14.92
N LYS A 580 24.02 20.19 -13.84
CA LYS A 580 25.39 20.61 -13.48
C LYS A 580 26.40 20.19 -14.54
N LEU A 581 26.32 18.95 -15.06
CA LEU A 581 27.19 18.51 -16.16
C LEU A 581 27.01 19.38 -17.42
N VAL A 582 25.76 19.68 -17.80
CA VAL A 582 25.46 20.56 -18.93
C VAL A 582 26.05 21.96 -18.71
N ARG A 583 25.89 22.53 -17.51
CA ARG A 583 26.50 23.84 -17.17
C ARG A 583 28.02 23.82 -17.24
N HIS A 584 28.66 22.72 -16.82
CA HIS A 584 30.12 22.56 -16.97
C HIS A 584 30.53 22.52 -18.45
N LEU A 585 29.76 21.86 -19.30
CA LEU A 585 29.99 21.83 -20.75
C LEU A 585 29.74 23.19 -21.40
N ASP A 586 28.66 23.89 -21.03
CA ASP A 586 28.35 25.23 -21.54
C ASP A 586 29.44 26.24 -21.15
N ALA A 587 29.92 26.19 -19.90
CA ALA A 587 31.02 27.02 -19.43
C ALA A 587 32.30 26.77 -20.23
N PHE A 588 32.63 25.49 -20.47
CA PHE A 588 33.75 25.10 -21.32
C PHE A 588 33.60 25.63 -22.75
N GLU A 589 32.44 25.45 -23.38
CA GLU A 589 32.19 25.87 -24.77
C GLU A 589 32.19 27.40 -24.91
N ASN A 590 31.70 28.14 -23.92
CA ASN A 590 31.74 29.60 -23.90
C ASN A 590 33.19 30.12 -23.80
N MET A 591 34.00 29.53 -22.92
CA MET A 591 35.43 29.90 -22.79
C MET A 591 36.24 29.50 -24.04
N SER A 592 35.95 28.33 -24.62
CA SER A 592 36.60 27.86 -25.86
C SER A 592 36.19 28.68 -27.09
N SER A 593 34.92 29.06 -27.21
CA SER A 593 34.40 29.82 -28.37
C SER A 593 34.82 31.30 -28.36
N ALA A 594 34.94 31.93 -27.19
CA ALA A 594 35.47 33.29 -27.05
C ALA A 594 36.87 33.42 -27.67
N PHE A 595 37.69 32.37 -27.55
CA PHE A 595 39.00 32.32 -28.18
C PHE A 595 38.93 32.10 -29.70
N SER A 596 38.06 31.21 -30.19
CA SER A 596 37.91 30.99 -31.64
C SER A 596 37.46 32.24 -32.42
N ARG A 597 36.85 33.21 -31.72
CA ARG A 597 36.36 34.48 -32.27
C ARG A 597 37.33 35.65 -32.12
N SER A 598 38.42 35.53 -31.34
CA SER A 598 39.48 36.53 -31.36
C SER A 598 40.28 36.37 -32.65
N ILE A 599 40.20 37.38 -33.53
CA ILE A 599 40.78 37.37 -34.88
C ILE A 599 42.30 37.15 -34.81
N PRO A 600 42.89 36.24 -35.60
CA PRO A 600 44.34 36.11 -35.71
C PRO A 600 44.91 37.32 -36.45
N GLY A 601 45.59 38.25 -35.76
CA GLY A 601 46.37 39.29 -36.43
C GLY A 601 46.41 40.67 -35.77
N GLU A 602 45.70 40.93 -34.67
CA GLU A 602 45.84 42.19 -33.93
C GLU A 602 46.81 42.00 -32.75
N ILE A 603 47.77 42.92 -32.67
CA ILE A 603 48.96 42.91 -31.81
C ILE A 603 48.63 42.43 -30.39
N GLY A 604 49.29 41.36 -29.97
CA GLY A 604 49.27 40.89 -28.59
C GLY A 604 49.76 41.98 -27.65
N SER A 605 48.87 42.47 -26.78
CA SER A 605 49.17 43.11 -25.50
C SER A 605 47.93 43.85 -24.95
N ILE A 606 46.86 43.12 -24.61
CA ILE A 606 45.90 43.51 -23.55
C ILE A 606 45.24 42.22 -23.04
N GLY A 607 45.65 41.78 -21.84
CA GLY A 607 44.89 40.89 -20.96
C GLY A 607 44.50 39.50 -21.47
N VAL A 608 45.46 38.59 -21.67
CA VAL A 608 45.15 37.15 -21.68
C VAL A 608 44.75 36.77 -20.25
N SER A 609 43.44 36.66 -20.01
CA SER A 609 42.87 36.18 -18.76
C SER A 609 43.35 34.75 -18.48
N SER A 610 44.00 34.50 -17.33
CA SER A 610 44.55 33.18 -16.96
C SER A 610 43.52 32.05 -16.98
N SER A 611 42.23 32.38 -16.90
CA SER A 611 41.10 31.45 -17.04
C SER A 611 41.05 30.71 -18.38
N ASN A 612 41.61 31.27 -19.46
CA ASN A 612 41.58 30.62 -20.77
C ASN A 612 42.68 29.55 -20.93
N GLU A 613 43.72 29.58 -20.10
CA GLU A 613 44.80 28.59 -20.10
C GLU A 613 44.39 27.31 -19.34
N GLU A 614 43.53 27.44 -18.33
CA GLU A 614 42.94 26.32 -17.58
C GLU A 614 42.06 25.40 -18.43
N VAL A 615 41.53 25.90 -19.55
CA VAL A 615 40.60 25.19 -20.44
C VAL A 615 41.33 24.52 -21.64
N ARG A 616 42.65 24.71 -21.75
CA ARG A 616 43.46 24.18 -22.87
C ARG A 616 44.19 22.87 -22.56
N GLY A 617 44.59 22.18 -23.62
CA GLY A 617 45.47 21.03 -23.56
C GLY A 617 44.93 19.92 -22.66
N THR A 618 45.79 19.36 -21.82
CA THR A 618 45.45 18.26 -20.92
C THR A 618 44.43 18.65 -19.85
N ASN A 619 44.40 19.92 -19.42
CA ASN A 619 43.42 20.43 -18.46
C ASN A 619 42.00 20.50 -19.05
N GLY A 620 41.87 20.97 -20.30
CA GLY A 620 40.62 20.93 -21.04
C GLY A 620 40.09 19.50 -21.25
N ILE A 621 41.00 18.56 -21.57
CA ILE A 621 40.67 17.13 -21.66
C ILE A 621 40.18 16.60 -20.31
N ASN A 622 40.85 16.94 -19.20
CA ASN A 622 40.44 16.51 -17.86
C ASN A 622 39.04 17.03 -17.49
N LEU A 623 38.71 18.29 -17.81
CA LEU A 623 37.40 18.86 -17.52
C LEU A 623 36.27 18.17 -18.32
N LEU A 624 36.50 17.93 -19.61
CA LEU A 624 35.57 17.20 -20.47
C LEU A 624 35.47 15.72 -20.08
N ALA A 625 36.58 15.11 -19.67
CA ALA A 625 36.62 13.72 -19.20
C ALA A 625 35.77 13.54 -17.94
N LYS A 626 35.77 14.51 -17.01
CA LYS A 626 34.89 14.48 -15.83
C LYS A 626 33.42 14.44 -16.22
N ALA A 627 32.99 15.28 -17.15
CA ALA A 627 31.59 15.28 -17.61
C ALA A 627 31.23 13.99 -18.36
N LEU A 628 32.09 13.56 -19.28
CA LEU A 628 31.90 12.37 -20.11
C LEU A 628 31.82 11.09 -19.27
N LEU A 629 32.81 10.85 -18.40
CA LEU A 629 32.88 9.62 -17.59
C LEU A 629 31.76 9.59 -16.54
N SER A 630 31.40 10.73 -15.96
CA SER A 630 30.28 10.82 -15.01
C SER A 630 28.93 10.50 -15.68
N ALA A 631 28.67 11.09 -16.85
CA ALA A 631 27.43 10.86 -17.60
C ALA A 631 27.34 9.41 -18.10
N GLU A 632 28.44 8.86 -18.61
CA GLU A 632 28.46 7.47 -19.05
C GLU A 632 28.24 6.50 -17.90
N TYR A 633 28.90 6.72 -16.76
CA TYR A 633 28.74 5.86 -15.59
C TYR A 633 27.27 5.80 -15.14
N ILE A 634 26.60 6.94 -15.03
CA ILE A 634 25.17 6.98 -14.69
C ILE A 634 24.34 6.28 -15.78
N ARG A 635 24.62 6.54 -17.06
CA ARG A 635 23.91 5.90 -18.18
C ARG A 635 24.00 4.37 -18.12
N GLN A 636 25.17 3.83 -17.78
CA GLN A 636 25.39 2.39 -17.63
C GLN A 636 24.69 1.83 -16.39
N GLN A 637 24.77 2.52 -15.24
CA GLN A 637 24.06 2.08 -14.03
C GLN A 637 22.53 2.09 -14.21
N LEU A 638 21.98 3.06 -14.95
CA LEU A 638 20.55 3.08 -15.29
C LEU A 638 20.15 1.95 -16.26
N GLU A 639 21.07 1.52 -17.13
CA GLU A 639 20.90 0.36 -17.99
C GLU A 639 20.89 -0.93 -17.15
N ASP A 640 21.85 -1.10 -16.24
CA ASP A 640 21.88 -2.23 -15.30
C ASP A 640 20.62 -2.28 -14.41
N TRP A 641 20.12 -1.11 -13.96
CA TRP A 641 18.86 -1.04 -13.21
C TRP A 641 17.66 -1.44 -14.05
N SER A 642 17.57 -1.01 -15.32
CA SER A 642 16.48 -1.40 -16.22
C SER A 642 16.44 -2.91 -16.46
N GLU A 643 17.57 -3.61 -16.34
CA GLU A 643 17.66 -5.07 -16.45
C GLU A 643 17.43 -5.81 -15.12
N SER A 644 17.30 -5.10 -14.01
CA SER A 644 17.06 -5.73 -12.70
C SER A 644 15.63 -6.29 -12.59
N SER A 645 15.47 -7.39 -11.87
CA SER A 645 14.16 -8.05 -11.68
C SER A 645 13.11 -7.12 -11.09
N PHE A 646 13.51 -6.22 -10.19
CA PHE A 646 12.60 -5.25 -9.58
C PHE A 646 12.02 -4.26 -10.59
N PHE A 647 12.87 -3.59 -11.38
CA PHE A 647 12.40 -2.61 -12.35
C PHE A 647 11.73 -3.27 -13.56
N LEU A 648 12.13 -4.49 -13.95
CA LEU A 648 11.43 -5.27 -14.97
C LEU A 648 10.00 -5.62 -14.55
N ASN A 649 9.80 -6.04 -13.29
CA ASN A 649 8.45 -6.30 -12.76
C ASN A 649 7.63 -5.00 -12.71
N MET A 650 8.25 -3.89 -12.32
CA MET A 650 7.59 -2.57 -12.33
C MET A 650 7.17 -2.15 -13.75
N ASP A 651 8.05 -2.34 -14.74
CA ASP A 651 7.77 -2.04 -16.14
C ASP A 651 6.61 -2.93 -16.67
N GLU A 652 6.57 -4.22 -16.29
CA GLU A 652 5.46 -5.11 -16.62
C GLU A 652 4.14 -4.60 -16.01
N GLU A 653 4.13 -4.28 -14.71
CA GLU A 653 2.94 -3.73 -14.04
C GLU A 653 2.49 -2.40 -14.66
N LEU A 654 3.42 -1.51 -15.03
CA LEU A 654 3.12 -0.24 -15.69
C LEU A 654 2.49 -0.42 -17.07
N VAL A 655 2.93 -1.43 -17.84
CA VAL A 655 2.35 -1.75 -19.16
C VAL A 655 0.91 -2.27 -19.03
N THR A 656 0.54 -2.87 -17.90
CA THR A 656 -0.86 -3.28 -17.65
C THR A 656 -1.81 -2.11 -17.37
N LEU A 657 -1.28 -0.94 -16.99
CA LEU A 657 -2.09 0.25 -16.73
C LEU A 657 -2.63 0.85 -18.04
N ASP A 658 -3.82 1.48 -17.96
CA ASP A 658 -4.34 2.25 -19.07
C ASP A 658 -3.40 3.41 -19.41
N LYS A 659 -3.09 3.62 -20.69
CA LYS A 659 -2.23 4.72 -21.18
C LYS A 659 -2.82 6.10 -20.88
N SER A 660 -4.12 6.17 -20.60
CA SER A 660 -4.78 7.40 -20.14
C SER A 660 -4.53 7.72 -18.66
N SER A 661 -4.02 6.75 -17.88
CA SER A 661 -3.74 6.90 -16.46
C SER A 661 -2.71 8.00 -16.21
N PRO A 662 -2.92 8.89 -15.22
CA PRO A 662 -1.95 9.91 -14.87
C PRO A 662 -0.61 9.30 -14.45
N LEU A 663 -0.62 8.17 -13.73
CA LEU A 663 0.60 7.47 -13.31
C LEU A 663 1.42 6.99 -14.51
N TYR A 664 0.75 6.41 -15.52
CA TYR A 664 1.41 5.97 -16.75
C TYR A 664 2.10 7.14 -17.47
N ARG A 665 1.38 8.26 -17.66
CA ARG A 665 1.93 9.44 -18.36
C ARG A 665 3.08 10.11 -17.61
N LEU A 666 3.07 10.07 -16.28
CA LEU A 666 4.11 10.65 -15.45
C LEU A 666 5.40 9.84 -15.47
N ILE A 667 5.28 8.51 -15.48
CA ILE A 667 6.44 7.62 -15.50
C ILE A 667 6.97 7.46 -16.93
N LEU A 668 6.10 7.32 -17.92
CA LEU A 668 6.46 7.12 -19.32
C LEU A 668 5.94 8.30 -20.17
N PRO A 669 6.64 9.44 -20.18
CA PRO A 669 6.26 10.56 -21.04
C PRO A 669 6.42 10.16 -22.51
N THR A 670 5.37 10.38 -23.30
CA THR A 670 5.33 9.99 -24.72
C THR A 670 6.22 10.83 -25.63
N ARG A 671 6.72 11.99 -25.17
CA ARG A 671 7.67 12.84 -25.90
C ARG A 671 8.61 13.59 -24.94
N PRO A 672 9.89 13.79 -25.29
CA PRO A 672 10.87 14.51 -24.47
C PRO A 672 10.63 16.05 -24.41
N THR A 673 9.82 16.61 -25.31
CA THR A 673 9.51 18.05 -25.38
C THR A 673 8.13 18.41 -24.84
N ASP A 674 7.35 17.42 -24.44
CA ASP A 674 6.06 17.62 -23.77
C ASP A 674 6.37 17.87 -22.29
N ASP A 675 6.95 19.05 -22.00
CA ASP A 675 6.86 19.70 -20.69
C ASP A 675 5.37 20.04 -20.46
N VAL A 676 4.53 19.02 -20.35
CA VAL A 676 3.14 19.14 -19.89
C VAL A 676 3.27 19.56 -18.45
N ASP A 677 3.19 20.88 -18.21
CA ASP A 677 3.21 21.56 -16.91
C ASP A 677 3.50 20.56 -15.78
N SER A 678 4.77 20.17 -15.65
CA SER A 678 5.16 19.18 -14.63
C SER A 678 4.66 19.66 -13.28
N ALA A 679 4.66 20.99 -13.04
CA ALA A 679 3.99 21.63 -11.91
C ALA A 679 2.47 21.40 -11.84
N GLY A 680 1.74 21.45 -12.95
CA GLY A 680 0.31 21.17 -13.05
C GLY A 680 -0.03 19.69 -12.79
N VAL A 681 0.71 18.75 -13.40
CA VAL A 681 0.49 17.30 -13.20
C VAL A 681 1.03 16.84 -11.84
N ILE A 682 2.14 17.40 -11.36
CA ILE A 682 2.64 17.24 -9.98
C ILE A 682 1.64 17.85 -8.99
N SER A 683 0.93 18.94 -9.32
CA SER A 683 -0.15 19.47 -8.48
C SER A 683 -1.39 18.57 -8.48
N ILE A 684 -1.70 17.90 -9.60
CA ILE A 684 -2.78 16.91 -9.70
C ILE A 684 -2.41 15.64 -8.93
N LEU A 685 -1.16 15.18 -9.00
CA LEU A 685 -0.60 14.15 -8.12
C LEU A 685 -0.58 14.62 -6.67
N LYS A 686 -0.22 15.87 -6.38
CA LYS A 686 -0.24 16.43 -5.02
C LYS A 686 -1.66 16.42 -4.49
N ARG A 687 -2.66 16.74 -5.33
CA ARG A 687 -4.09 16.70 -5.01
C ARG A 687 -4.66 15.27 -4.99
N GLY A 688 -4.05 14.34 -5.72
CA GLY A 688 -4.38 12.92 -5.77
C GLY A 688 -3.79 12.14 -4.59
N LEU A 689 -2.50 12.29 -4.32
CA LEU A 689 -1.81 11.79 -3.12
C LEU A 689 -2.32 12.47 -1.85
N GLN A 690 -2.75 13.74 -1.85
CA GLN A 690 -3.45 14.33 -0.69
C GLN A 690 -4.84 13.72 -0.44
N ARG A 691 -5.35 12.90 -1.37
CA ARG A 691 -6.67 12.24 -1.32
C ARG A 691 -6.57 10.70 -1.33
N GLY A 692 -5.37 10.12 -1.36
CA GLY A 692 -5.15 8.68 -1.42
C GLY A 692 -4.23 8.26 -2.57
N ALA A 693 -3.25 7.39 -2.31
CA ALA A 693 -2.56 6.64 -3.38
C ALA A 693 -3.56 5.93 -4.34
N HIS A 694 -4.70 5.49 -3.81
CA HIS A 694 -5.80 4.90 -4.56
C HIS A 694 -6.61 5.93 -5.39
N ALA A 695 -6.67 7.18 -4.95
CA ALA A 695 -7.32 8.27 -5.66
C ALA A 695 -6.48 8.76 -6.84
N ALA A 696 -5.15 8.79 -6.70
CA ALA A 696 -4.23 9.18 -7.77
C ALA A 696 -4.35 8.29 -9.03
N ALA A 697 -4.62 7.00 -8.87
CA ALA A 697 -4.86 6.07 -9.98
C ALA A 697 -6.21 6.31 -10.71
N ASN A 698 -7.18 6.92 -10.04
CA ASN A 698 -8.56 7.10 -10.53
C ASN A 698 -8.89 8.53 -10.98
N LEU A 699 -7.93 9.47 -10.95
CA LEU A 699 -8.14 10.84 -11.38
C LEU A 699 -8.17 10.94 -12.91
N ARG A 700 -9.37 11.06 -13.48
CA ARG A 700 -9.55 11.58 -14.84
C ARG A 700 -9.17 13.07 -14.89
N PRO A 701 -8.33 13.52 -15.83
CA PRO A 701 -8.19 14.95 -16.08
C PRO A 701 -9.54 15.48 -16.60
N LEU A 702 -10.05 16.55 -15.99
CA LEU A 702 -11.16 17.30 -16.57
C LEU A 702 -10.72 17.83 -17.92
N ALA A 703 -11.49 17.52 -18.96
CA ALA A 703 -11.22 17.86 -20.34
C ALA A 703 -10.83 19.34 -20.47
N LEU A 704 -9.59 19.60 -20.91
CA LEU A 704 -9.21 20.91 -21.42
C LEU A 704 -9.60 20.94 -22.90
N SER A 705 -10.52 21.84 -23.20
CA SER A 705 -11.08 22.09 -24.53
C SER A 705 -9.99 22.48 -25.54
N GLY A 706 -10.02 21.86 -26.71
CA GLY A 706 -9.56 22.46 -27.97
C GLY A 706 -8.09 22.27 -28.34
N ALA A 707 -7.72 21.08 -28.84
CA ALA A 707 -6.63 20.94 -29.81
C ALA A 707 -6.85 19.71 -30.70
N SER A 708 -7.42 19.96 -31.88
CA SER A 708 -7.35 19.18 -33.13
C SER A 708 -7.04 17.68 -33.02
N GLU A 709 -8.09 16.85 -33.08
CA GLU A 709 -7.98 15.44 -33.48
C GLU A 709 -7.44 15.35 -34.92
N THR A 710 -6.20 14.90 -35.07
CA THR A 710 -5.72 14.31 -36.33
C THR A 710 -5.51 12.82 -36.08
N ASN A 711 -6.23 12.00 -36.86
CA ASN A 711 -6.22 10.54 -36.88
C ASN A 711 -4.82 9.91 -36.68
N PRO A 712 -4.69 8.81 -35.91
CA PRO A 712 -3.50 7.99 -35.96
C PRO A 712 -3.63 7.04 -37.16
N ASP A 713 -2.95 7.36 -38.25
CA ASP A 713 -2.69 6.39 -39.31
C ASP A 713 -1.89 5.20 -38.75
N GLY A 714 -2.26 4.01 -39.23
CA GLY A 714 -1.74 2.74 -38.76
C GLY A 714 -0.22 2.63 -38.87
N VAL A 715 0.44 2.52 -37.72
CA VAL A 715 1.80 2.00 -37.63
C VAL A 715 1.72 0.56 -37.10
N SER A 716 2.29 -0.33 -37.90
CA SER A 716 2.44 -1.76 -37.69
C SER A 716 2.82 -2.15 -36.26
N SER A 717 2.05 -3.07 -35.70
CA SER A 717 2.18 -3.71 -34.40
C SER A 717 3.38 -4.67 -34.29
N GLN A 718 4.61 -4.22 -34.59
CA GLN A 718 5.77 -5.12 -34.56
C GLN A 718 7.00 -4.70 -33.74
N ASP A 719 7.05 -3.51 -33.14
CA ASP A 719 8.08 -3.19 -32.15
C ASP A 719 7.44 -2.76 -30.82
N ARG A 720 6.99 -3.74 -30.02
CA ARG A 720 6.75 -3.51 -28.58
C ARG A 720 8.10 -3.51 -27.88
N HIS A 721 8.92 -2.48 -28.11
CA HIS A 721 9.97 -2.19 -27.14
C HIS A 721 9.24 -1.79 -25.85
N VAL A 722 9.34 -2.65 -24.82
CA VAL A 722 8.85 -2.31 -23.47
C VAL A 722 9.67 -1.11 -23.04
N GLN A 723 9.02 0.05 -23.01
CA GLN A 723 9.66 1.30 -22.64
C GLN A 723 9.90 1.25 -21.13
N SER A 724 11.16 1.34 -20.72
CA SER A 724 11.55 1.27 -19.31
C SER A 724 11.34 2.61 -18.61
N VAL A 725 11.05 2.58 -17.31
CA VAL A 725 10.95 3.77 -16.43
C VAL A 725 12.15 4.72 -16.56
N TRP A 726 13.32 4.19 -16.91
CA TRP A 726 14.59 4.92 -16.98
C TRP A 726 14.99 5.41 -18.38
N ASP A 727 14.24 5.04 -19.44
CA ASP A 727 14.62 5.34 -20.83
C ASP A 727 14.81 6.85 -21.10
N GLY A 728 13.90 7.68 -20.58
CA GLY A 728 13.99 9.14 -20.73
C GLY A 728 15.26 9.71 -20.10
N THR A 729 15.56 9.29 -18.86
CA THR A 729 16.78 9.74 -18.15
C THR A 729 18.04 9.19 -18.80
N ARG A 730 18.02 7.93 -19.27
CA ARG A 730 19.12 7.30 -20.00
C ARG A 730 19.41 8.05 -21.30
N SER A 731 18.39 8.43 -22.06
CA SER A 731 18.54 9.25 -23.28
C SER A 731 19.18 10.61 -22.95
N TYR A 732 18.73 11.28 -21.89
CA TYR A 732 19.29 12.56 -21.46
C TYR A 732 20.79 12.48 -21.14
N PHE A 733 21.24 11.46 -20.39
CA PHE A 733 22.66 11.27 -20.14
C PHE A 733 23.43 10.83 -21.39
N SER A 734 22.81 10.09 -22.32
CA SER A 734 23.40 9.75 -23.62
C SER A 734 23.70 10.99 -24.46
N GLU A 735 22.80 11.98 -24.48
CA GLU A 735 23.02 13.25 -25.16
C GLU A 735 24.21 14.03 -24.58
N ILE A 736 24.37 14.00 -23.25
CA ILE A 736 25.52 14.62 -22.55
C ILE A 736 26.84 13.91 -22.94
N VAL A 737 26.83 12.57 -23.01
CA VAL A 737 27.98 11.77 -23.46
C VAL A 737 28.36 12.14 -24.90
N GLU A 738 27.40 12.17 -25.82
CA GLU A 738 27.65 12.53 -27.22
C GLU A 738 28.12 13.98 -27.39
N ARG A 739 27.56 14.92 -26.62
CA ARG A 739 28.01 16.31 -26.60
C ARG A 739 29.45 16.42 -26.11
N SER A 740 29.79 15.73 -25.02
CA SER A 740 31.14 15.72 -24.44
C SER A 740 32.17 15.13 -25.41
N LEU A 741 31.83 14.03 -26.10
CA LEU A 741 32.70 13.43 -27.13
C LEU A 741 32.96 14.39 -28.29
N ARG A 742 31.92 15.07 -28.80
CA ARG A 742 32.06 16.08 -29.86
C ARG A 742 32.92 17.26 -29.41
N SER A 743 32.75 17.74 -28.18
CA SER A 743 33.54 18.86 -27.64
C SER A 743 35.01 18.46 -27.43
N LEU A 744 35.28 17.22 -27.02
CA LEU A 744 36.63 16.67 -26.88
C LEU A 744 37.34 16.54 -28.24
N GLN A 745 36.65 16.02 -29.24
CA GLN A 745 37.14 15.96 -30.62
C GLN A 745 37.47 17.37 -31.15
N LYS A 746 36.56 18.34 -30.97
CA LYS A 746 36.77 19.73 -31.39
C LYS A 746 37.97 20.37 -30.70
N LEU A 747 38.15 20.14 -29.38
CA LEU A 747 39.30 20.65 -28.63
C LEU A 747 40.62 20.14 -29.22
N ILE A 748 40.75 18.81 -29.37
CA ILE A 748 41.99 18.19 -29.87
C ILE A 748 42.29 18.65 -31.30
N VAL A 749 41.29 18.64 -32.19
CA VAL A 749 41.47 19.05 -33.59
C VAL A 749 41.78 20.55 -33.70
N SER A 750 41.09 21.41 -32.96
CA SER A 750 41.30 22.87 -33.03
C SER A 750 42.68 23.27 -32.51
N GLU A 751 43.10 22.77 -31.35
CA GLU A 751 44.44 23.07 -30.80
C GLU A 751 45.55 22.53 -31.70
N THR A 752 45.39 21.33 -32.24
CA THR A 752 46.36 20.75 -33.18
C THR A 752 46.46 21.57 -34.46
N LEU A 753 45.33 22.03 -35.01
CA LEU A 753 45.31 22.87 -36.21
C LEU A 753 45.80 24.31 -35.98
N GLU A 754 45.64 24.85 -34.77
CA GLU A 754 46.20 26.14 -34.35
C GLU A 754 47.73 26.06 -34.36
N MET A 755 48.31 25.02 -33.75
CA MET A 755 49.75 24.79 -33.76
C MET A 755 50.28 24.42 -35.16
N ALA A 756 49.44 23.86 -36.04
CA ALA A 756 49.79 23.57 -37.43
C ALA A 756 49.65 24.79 -38.36
N GLN A 757 49.15 25.94 -37.91
CA GLN A 757 49.00 27.14 -38.76
C GLN A 757 50.28 27.56 -39.49
N PRO A 758 51.47 27.58 -38.87
CA PRO A 758 52.72 27.93 -39.56
C PRO A 758 53.03 26.97 -40.72
N TYR A 759 52.72 25.68 -40.55
CA TYR A 759 52.87 24.66 -41.58
C TYR A 759 51.82 24.78 -42.69
N ILE A 760 50.57 25.06 -42.35
CA ILE A 760 49.46 25.27 -43.31
C ILE A 760 49.70 26.52 -44.17
N ASN A 761 50.18 27.60 -43.55
CA ASN A 761 50.47 28.88 -44.21
C ASN A 761 51.84 28.90 -44.91
N ARG A 762 52.58 27.79 -44.88
CA ARG A 762 53.86 27.63 -45.57
C ARG A 762 53.69 27.94 -47.06
N ARG A 763 54.60 28.76 -47.59
CA ARG A 763 54.66 29.07 -49.03
C ARG A 763 55.37 27.94 -49.76
N TRP A 764 54.63 26.89 -50.05
CA TRP A 764 55.12 25.74 -50.82
C TRP A 764 55.76 26.15 -52.14
N ASP A 765 55.30 27.24 -52.77
CA ASP A 765 55.77 27.73 -54.08
C ASP A 765 57.20 28.32 -54.13
N ARG A 766 57.84 28.64 -53.00
CA ARG A 766 59.09 29.43 -52.95
C ARG A 766 60.35 28.67 -52.52
N GLU A 767 60.29 27.35 -52.36
CA GLU A 767 61.46 26.57 -51.95
C GLU A 767 62.48 26.44 -53.08
N GLN A 768 63.57 27.18 -52.96
CA GLN A 768 64.83 26.86 -53.62
C GLN A 768 65.41 25.63 -52.93
N THR A 769 65.81 24.64 -53.74
CA THR A 769 66.69 23.54 -53.37
C THR A 769 67.80 24.07 -52.44
N PRO A 770 68.14 23.39 -51.32
CA PRO A 770 69.43 23.66 -50.71
C PRO A 770 70.48 23.46 -51.80
N GLU A 771 71.28 24.50 -52.08
CA GLU A 771 72.43 24.39 -52.96
C GLU A 771 73.26 23.21 -52.48
N ILE A 772 73.53 22.29 -53.39
CA ILE A 772 74.45 21.18 -53.17
C ILE A 772 75.81 21.83 -52.91
N VAL A 773 76.21 21.96 -51.65
CA VAL A 773 77.61 22.14 -51.31
C VAL A 773 78.22 20.75 -51.45
N GLU A 774 78.99 20.54 -52.52
CA GLU A 774 79.60 19.26 -52.90
C GLU A 774 80.68 18.75 -51.91
N ASP A 775 80.90 19.38 -50.75
CA ASP A 775 82.05 19.10 -49.88
C ASP A 775 81.70 18.90 -48.38
N ALA A 776 80.63 18.17 -48.05
CA ALA A 776 80.43 17.67 -46.68
C ALA A 776 79.84 16.26 -46.66
N ASP A 777 80.40 15.40 -45.82
CA ASP A 777 80.22 13.95 -45.74
C ASP A 777 78.77 13.47 -45.97
N SER A 778 78.64 12.52 -46.91
CA SER A 778 77.41 11.92 -47.42
C SER A 778 76.46 11.31 -46.36
N GLU A 779 76.90 11.18 -45.10
CA GLU A 779 76.11 10.62 -44.01
C GLU A 779 75.26 11.69 -43.28
N GLU A 780 75.69 12.96 -43.21
CA GLU A 780 74.94 14.01 -42.49
C GLU A 780 73.78 14.60 -43.31
N GLN A 781 73.92 14.68 -44.65
CA GLN A 781 72.85 15.17 -45.54
C GLN A 781 71.69 14.16 -45.68
N GLY A 782 71.96 12.86 -45.54
CA GLY A 782 70.94 11.81 -45.51
C GLY A 782 70.06 11.85 -44.25
N GLY A 783 70.61 12.33 -43.13
CA GLY A 783 69.88 12.50 -41.87
C GLY A 783 68.90 13.68 -41.87
N LEU A 784 69.29 14.81 -42.47
CA LEU A 784 68.44 16.01 -42.56
C LEU A 784 67.21 15.83 -43.47
N GLN A 785 67.28 14.90 -44.43
CA GLN A 785 66.14 14.58 -45.29
C GLN A 785 65.08 13.71 -44.60
N GLN A 786 65.40 13.03 -43.50
CA GLN A 786 64.48 12.11 -42.80
C GLN A 786 63.61 12.79 -41.73
N ILE A 787 63.95 14.02 -41.33
CA ILE A 787 63.27 14.74 -40.25
C ILE A 787 62.03 15.45 -40.83
N PRO A 788 60.83 15.34 -40.21
CA PRO A 788 59.64 16.06 -40.64
C PRO A 788 59.86 17.58 -40.58
N SER A 789 59.08 18.33 -41.36
CA SER A 789 59.24 19.78 -41.47
C SER A 789 59.22 20.46 -40.09
N PRO A 790 60.19 21.36 -39.78
CA PRO A 790 60.33 21.92 -38.43
C PRO A 790 59.11 22.71 -37.98
N GLN A 791 58.35 23.26 -38.93
CA GLN A 791 57.09 23.98 -38.70
C GLN A 791 55.93 23.06 -38.28
N LEU A 792 56.06 21.75 -38.47
CA LEU A 792 55.06 20.73 -38.13
C LEU A 792 55.29 20.13 -36.72
N LEU A 793 56.53 20.15 -36.24
CA LEU A 793 56.92 19.56 -34.94
C LEU A 793 56.07 20.03 -33.75
N PRO A 794 55.74 21.34 -33.59
CA PRO A 794 54.91 21.78 -32.47
C PRO A 794 53.49 21.19 -32.49
N ALA A 795 52.92 20.99 -33.68
CA ALA A 795 51.60 20.39 -33.85
C ALA A 795 51.62 18.88 -33.52
N LEU A 796 52.67 18.17 -33.96
CA LEU A 796 52.86 16.75 -33.66
C LEU A 796 53.08 16.50 -32.16
N ALA A 797 53.90 17.32 -31.51
CA ALA A 797 54.15 17.21 -30.07
C ALA A 797 52.87 17.45 -29.25
N LYS A 798 52.09 18.48 -29.63
CA LYS A 798 50.81 18.80 -28.99
C LYS A 798 49.80 17.67 -29.19
N PHE A 799 49.68 17.15 -30.41
CA PHE A 799 48.81 16.04 -30.76
C PHE A 799 49.15 14.76 -30.00
N SER A 800 50.44 14.39 -29.97
CA SER A 800 50.94 13.22 -29.23
C SER A 800 50.62 13.33 -27.73
N THR A 801 50.88 14.49 -27.13
CA THR A 801 50.62 14.73 -25.69
C THR A 801 49.14 14.61 -25.35
N MET A 802 48.25 15.21 -26.17
CA MET A 802 46.81 15.15 -25.95
C MET A 802 46.25 13.73 -26.12
N LEU A 803 46.70 12.98 -27.11
CA LEU A 803 46.25 11.60 -27.33
C LEU A 803 46.78 10.62 -26.27
N SER A 804 48.05 10.76 -25.86
CA SER A 804 48.61 9.97 -24.75
C SER A 804 47.81 10.19 -23.47
N HIS A 805 47.48 11.44 -23.15
CA HIS A 805 46.62 11.78 -22.01
C HIS A 805 45.20 11.18 -22.13
N CYS A 806 44.61 11.17 -23.33
CA CYS A 806 43.33 10.48 -23.55
C CYS A 806 43.42 8.95 -23.35
N ILE A 807 44.52 8.31 -23.77
CA ILE A 807 44.74 6.87 -23.59
C ILE A 807 44.85 6.50 -22.10
N GLU A 808 45.46 7.38 -21.30
CA GLU A 808 45.58 7.22 -19.85
C GLU A 808 44.24 7.34 -19.12
N LEU A 809 43.38 8.27 -19.56
CA LEU A 809 42.10 8.53 -18.89
C LEU A 809 40.95 7.63 -19.34
N PHE A 810 40.88 7.27 -20.62
CA PHE A 810 39.68 6.66 -21.19
C PHE A 810 39.80 5.13 -21.37
N PRO A 811 38.70 4.39 -21.13
CA PRO A 811 38.58 3.00 -21.54
C PRO A 811 38.77 2.80 -23.05
N ALA A 812 39.12 1.58 -23.45
CA ALA A 812 39.41 1.24 -24.85
C ALA A 812 38.25 1.53 -25.82
N ARG A 813 36.99 1.32 -25.38
CA ARG A 813 35.79 1.60 -26.18
C ARG A 813 35.71 3.06 -26.63
N PHE A 814 35.91 3.99 -25.70
CA PHE A 814 35.88 5.43 -25.96
C PHE A 814 37.07 5.88 -26.77
N SER A 815 38.26 5.40 -26.39
CA SER A 815 39.50 5.70 -27.10
C SER A 815 39.40 5.37 -28.59
N SER A 816 38.77 4.24 -28.94
CA SER A 816 38.67 3.80 -30.35
C SER A 816 37.77 4.69 -31.20
N THR A 817 36.62 5.09 -30.65
CA THR A 817 35.67 5.95 -31.35
C THR A 817 36.24 7.36 -31.48
N LEU A 818 36.79 7.90 -30.39
CA LEU A 818 37.39 9.22 -30.34
C LEU A 818 38.60 9.33 -31.29
N TYR A 819 39.53 8.37 -31.26
CA TYR A 819 40.69 8.34 -32.13
C TYR A 819 40.29 8.34 -33.61
N ARG A 820 39.32 7.50 -34.01
CA ARG A 820 38.85 7.44 -35.39
C ARG A 820 38.23 8.76 -35.85
N GLN A 821 37.42 9.39 -35.01
CA GLN A 821 36.80 10.68 -35.30
C GLN A 821 37.82 11.81 -35.41
N ILE A 822 38.81 11.85 -34.52
CA ILE A 822 39.90 12.83 -34.55
C ILE A 822 40.73 12.66 -35.82
N ALA A 823 41.19 11.44 -36.12
CA ALA A 823 42.02 11.16 -37.29
C ALA A 823 41.31 11.49 -38.61
N ASP A 824 40.03 11.13 -38.77
CA ASP A 824 39.25 11.47 -39.98
C ASP A 824 39.03 12.99 -40.11
N THR A 825 38.74 13.69 -39.01
CA THR A 825 38.49 15.14 -39.05
C THR A 825 39.76 15.92 -39.30
N LEU A 826 40.85 15.55 -38.63
CA LEU A 826 42.15 16.20 -38.78
C LEU A 826 42.73 15.93 -40.17
N SER A 827 42.65 14.70 -40.69
CA SER A 827 43.09 14.37 -42.05
C SER A 827 42.34 15.19 -43.12
N ARG A 828 41.02 15.28 -43.04
CA ARG A 828 40.22 16.13 -43.94
C ARG A 828 40.59 17.60 -43.84
N ALA A 829 40.72 18.13 -42.63
CA ALA A 829 41.06 19.53 -42.40
C ALA A 829 42.46 19.88 -42.94
N LEU A 830 43.44 18.98 -42.77
CA LEU A 830 44.79 19.16 -43.32
C LEU A 830 44.78 19.10 -44.85
N VAL A 831 44.10 18.11 -45.45
CA VAL A 831 43.96 17.99 -46.91
C VAL A 831 43.27 19.22 -47.51
N GLU A 832 42.17 19.68 -46.91
CA GLU A 832 41.45 20.86 -47.38
C GLU A 832 42.31 22.13 -47.25
N ARG A 833 42.94 22.36 -46.10
CA ARG A 833 43.69 23.59 -45.85
C ARG A 833 45.04 23.64 -46.54
N ILE A 834 45.68 22.51 -46.85
CA ILE A 834 47.00 22.48 -47.51
C ILE A 834 46.82 22.37 -49.03
N LEU A 835 46.00 21.43 -49.50
CA LEU A 835 45.86 21.12 -50.93
C LEU A 835 44.74 21.94 -51.60
N LYS A 836 43.67 22.32 -50.87
CA LYS A 836 42.47 23.01 -51.39
C LYS A 836 42.29 24.41 -50.80
N THR A 837 43.38 25.17 -50.66
CA THR A 837 43.43 26.51 -50.04
C THR A 837 42.51 27.57 -50.67
N SER A 838 41.99 27.37 -51.89
CA SER A 838 41.00 28.26 -52.51
C SER A 838 40.09 27.49 -53.47
N THR A 839 38.78 27.70 -53.35
CA THR A 839 37.74 27.05 -54.17
C THR A 839 37.86 27.34 -55.68
N ARG A 840 38.69 28.32 -56.08
CA ARG A 840 38.91 28.71 -57.48
C ARG A 840 40.16 28.13 -58.13
N ASN A 841 41.18 27.70 -57.38
CA ASN A 841 42.40 27.09 -57.91
C ASN A 841 43.01 26.15 -56.85
N PRO A 842 42.95 24.81 -57.03
CA PRO A 842 43.68 23.90 -56.15
C PRO A 842 45.19 24.18 -56.27
N ARG A 843 45.91 24.21 -55.13
CA ARG A 843 47.37 24.34 -55.14
C ARG A 843 47.95 23.06 -55.74
N ARG A 844 48.57 23.15 -56.92
CA ARG A 844 49.36 22.04 -57.49
C ARG A 844 50.76 22.10 -56.89
N LEU A 845 51.06 21.18 -55.99
CA LEU A 845 52.41 21.04 -55.44
C LEU A 845 53.37 20.52 -56.52
N ALA A 846 54.57 21.08 -56.60
CA ALA A 846 55.63 20.55 -57.45
C ALA A 846 56.05 19.13 -56.99
N PRO A 847 56.62 18.27 -57.85
CA PRO A 847 56.96 16.88 -57.49
C PRO A 847 57.89 16.77 -56.27
N ASN A 848 58.82 17.73 -56.09
CA ASN A 848 59.70 17.78 -54.92
C ASN A 848 58.95 18.17 -53.63
N GLN A 849 57.94 19.02 -53.74
CA GLN A 849 57.10 19.45 -52.62
C GLN A 849 56.14 18.34 -52.21
N MET A 850 55.59 17.60 -53.18
CA MET A 850 54.79 16.41 -52.90
C MET A 850 55.61 15.34 -52.20
N LYS A 851 56.87 15.11 -52.61
CA LYS A 851 57.78 14.20 -51.90
C LYS A 851 58.03 14.65 -50.46
N ARG A 852 58.13 15.95 -50.20
CA ARG A 852 58.26 16.50 -48.83
C ARG A 852 56.98 16.34 -48.01
N PHE A 853 55.81 16.58 -48.62
CA PHE A 853 54.51 16.38 -47.98
C PHE A 853 54.27 14.89 -47.64
N GLN A 854 54.61 13.98 -48.54
CA GLN A 854 54.57 12.53 -48.29
C GLN A 854 55.48 12.16 -47.10
N LEU A 855 56.69 12.72 -47.04
CA LEU A 855 57.60 12.51 -45.92
C LEU A 855 57.04 13.04 -44.59
N ASP A 856 56.41 14.21 -44.61
CA ASP A 856 55.76 14.80 -43.42
C ASP A 856 54.56 13.97 -42.93
N VAL A 857 53.84 13.29 -43.83
CA VAL A 857 52.76 12.35 -43.48
C VAL A 857 53.33 11.06 -42.89
N GLU A 858 54.31 10.44 -43.56
CA GLU A 858 54.91 9.16 -43.14
C GLU A 858 55.77 9.27 -41.86
N ARG A 859 56.65 10.27 -41.80
CA ARG A 859 57.61 10.47 -40.70
C ARG A 859 57.14 11.45 -39.63
N GLY A 860 56.04 12.16 -39.87
CA GLY A 860 55.41 13.05 -38.90
C GLY A 860 54.15 12.42 -38.29
N TRP A 861 53.00 12.58 -38.96
CA TRP A 861 51.71 12.16 -38.42
C TRP A 861 51.60 10.65 -38.16
N LEU A 862 52.04 9.80 -39.11
CA LEU A 862 52.00 8.35 -38.92
C LEU A 862 53.04 7.86 -37.92
N HIS A 863 54.16 8.57 -37.77
CA HIS A 863 55.14 8.24 -36.74
C HIS A 863 54.58 8.44 -35.33
N VAL A 864 53.83 9.52 -35.09
CA VAL A 864 53.12 9.72 -33.81
C VAL A 864 52.08 8.60 -33.58
N VAL A 865 51.42 8.14 -34.63
CA VAL A 865 50.47 7.01 -34.53
C VAL A 865 51.17 5.71 -34.14
N ASP A 866 52.36 5.45 -34.68
CA ASP A 866 53.16 4.28 -34.32
C ASP A 866 53.68 4.40 -32.88
N GLU A 867 54.16 5.58 -32.47
CA GLU A 867 54.57 5.87 -31.08
C GLU A 867 53.43 5.62 -30.08
N LEU A 868 52.21 6.08 -30.40
CA LEU A 868 51.03 5.81 -29.59
C LEU A 868 50.73 4.31 -29.49
N SER A 869 51.01 3.53 -30.55
CA SER A 869 50.80 2.08 -30.53
C SER A 869 51.77 1.33 -29.60
N GLU A 870 52.91 1.96 -29.29
CA GLU A 870 53.92 1.48 -28.34
C GLU A 870 53.68 1.97 -26.90
N HIS A 871 52.61 2.75 -26.67
CA HIS A 871 52.27 3.26 -25.34
C HIS A 871 52.05 2.12 -24.33
N ARG A 872 52.58 2.27 -23.10
CA ARG A 872 52.56 1.24 -22.04
C ARG A 872 51.18 0.61 -21.82
N ILE A 873 50.13 1.43 -21.77
CA ILE A 873 48.75 0.98 -21.53
C ILE A 873 48.21 0.17 -22.72
N ILE A 874 48.57 0.54 -23.94
CA ILE A 874 48.12 -0.15 -25.16
C ILE A 874 48.85 -1.48 -25.31
N LEU A 875 50.15 -1.52 -25.02
CA LEU A 875 50.91 -2.76 -24.96
C LEU A 875 50.35 -3.71 -23.88
N ALA A 876 49.98 -3.18 -22.71
CA ALA A 876 49.33 -3.97 -21.65
C ALA A 876 47.97 -4.54 -22.10
N ARG A 877 47.11 -3.74 -22.75
CA ARG A 877 45.83 -4.20 -23.33
C ARG A 877 46.05 -5.28 -24.40
N LYS A 878 47.05 -5.10 -25.27
CA LYS A 878 47.41 -6.06 -26.32
C LYS A 878 47.92 -7.38 -25.75
N ALA A 879 48.73 -7.34 -24.69
CA ALA A 879 49.19 -8.53 -23.98
C ALA A 879 48.04 -9.30 -23.31
N ARG A 880 46.96 -8.61 -22.93
CA ARG A 880 45.73 -9.18 -22.36
C ARG A 880 44.68 -9.60 -23.42
N ASN A 881 44.99 -9.50 -24.72
CA ASN A 881 44.03 -9.73 -25.82
C ASN A 881 42.77 -8.83 -25.78
N GLU A 882 42.85 -7.66 -25.15
CA GLU A 882 41.76 -6.68 -25.11
C GLU A 882 41.81 -5.70 -26.30
N SER A 883 40.73 -4.96 -26.52
CA SER A 883 40.72 -3.87 -27.52
C SER A 883 41.80 -2.83 -27.16
N THR A 884 42.69 -2.53 -28.10
CA THR A 884 43.78 -1.56 -27.91
C THR A 884 43.29 -0.13 -27.72
N GLY A 885 42.07 0.17 -28.18
CA GLY A 885 41.52 1.53 -28.19
C GLY A 885 42.00 2.40 -29.34
N LEU A 886 42.83 1.90 -30.26
CA LEU A 886 43.19 2.59 -31.52
C LEU A 886 42.65 1.85 -32.77
N GLY A 887 41.92 0.75 -32.56
CA GLY A 887 41.49 -0.17 -33.61
C GLY A 887 42.56 -1.21 -33.98
N ARG A 888 42.20 -2.15 -34.86
CA ARG A 888 43.12 -3.23 -35.30
C ARG A 888 44.34 -2.69 -36.06
N ASN A 889 44.11 -1.67 -36.90
CA ASN A 889 45.15 -0.97 -37.67
C ASN A 889 44.98 0.55 -37.46
N PRO A 890 45.81 1.18 -36.62
CA PRO A 890 45.63 2.59 -36.26
C PRO A 890 45.88 3.55 -37.44
N ARG A 891 46.71 3.12 -38.41
CA ARG A 891 47.00 3.88 -39.64
C ARG A 891 45.79 3.99 -40.58
N LEU A 892 44.84 3.05 -40.56
CA LEU A 892 43.67 3.08 -41.46
C LEU A 892 42.75 4.29 -41.18
N ALA A 893 42.74 4.80 -39.94
CA ALA A 893 41.96 5.98 -39.59
C ALA A 893 42.45 7.26 -40.31
N TRP A 894 43.67 7.24 -40.86
CA TRP A 894 44.30 8.34 -41.58
C TRP A 894 44.24 8.21 -43.10
N ARG A 895 43.44 7.26 -43.62
CA ARG A 895 43.36 6.95 -45.04
C ARG A 895 43.19 8.18 -45.94
N VAL A 896 42.37 9.16 -45.54
CA VAL A 896 42.15 10.39 -46.32
C VAL A 896 43.45 11.18 -46.53
N LEU A 897 44.31 11.24 -45.51
CA LEU A 897 45.61 11.93 -45.60
C LEU A 897 46.63 11.09 -46.39
N ILE A 898 46.63 9.78 -46.19
CA ILE A 898 47.50 8.83 -46.89
C ILE A 898 47.20 8.86 -48.39
N ASP A 899 45.95 8.64 -48.77
CA ASP A 899 45.49 8.63 -50.16
C ASP A 899 45.79 9.99 -50.84
N ALA A 900 45.65 11.11 -50.12
CA ALA A 900 45.98 12.45 -50.62
C ALA A 900 47.49 12.70 -50.78
N SER A 901 48.34 12.02 -50.00
CA SER A 901 49.79 12.11 -50.13
C SER A 901 50.37 11.23 -51.26
N GLU A 902 49.63 10.18 -51.63
CA GLU A 902 50.02 9.24 -52.69
C GLU A 902 49.48 9.63 -54.08
N GLN A 903 48.48 10.52 -54.14
CA GLN A 903 47.96 11.08 -55.39
C GLN A 903 49.00 11.97 -56.07
N ARG A 904 49.61 11.46 -57.15
CA ARG A 904 50.67 12.12 -57.92
C ARG A 904 50.19 13.13 -58.99
N GLU A 905 48.88 13.29 -59.18
CA GLU A 905 48.28 14.10 -60.27
C GLU A 905 47.42 15.27 -59.79
#